data_AF-A0A2B4SMI4-F1
#
_entry.id   AF-A0A2B4SMI4-F1
#
_cell.length_a   1.000
_cell.length_b   1.000
_cell.length_c   1.000
_cell.angle_alpha   90.00
_cell.angle_beta   90.00
_cell.angle_gamma   90.00
#
_symmetry.space_group_name_H-M   'P 1'
#
loop_
_entity.id
_entity.type
_entity.pdbx_description
1 polymer ?
#
loop_
_entity_poly.entity_id
_entity_poly.type
_entity_poly.pdbx_seq_one_letter_code
_entity_poly.pdbx_strand_id
1 'polypeptide(L)'
;MEVRGTFIAEIACAENGEVCVDEFTVIKGTGRPLLGRSTAEKLKVLRVGPTSRPQVCSVVTEGSDEDILEEYVDILTGVGKLKDYQLKIQVKKDVTPIAQQVRRLPFGLRDRVDQKLDDLLDKDIIEELQNTLTATVSTARRLDCDTTESQEISLRSSSRGTPGKRVDKEQTKSRLRTKVWWPKVDMDVKRMCKSCHSCQVVGQYSPSEPMLKTKPPTGPWQDVAADLMGPLPTSKSLLVVVDYYSRYYEVSVMRLTTTPKIIIALREIFSRFGNPHSLKTDNGPQFVSKEFEEFSRECGIEHRRSPALWPQANGELTGDTTRVTKQVPKTALKRPLATKQLRKKKGSNGKAIYGKIASLVCGSGAHAFAGIASSLQGTEVRVLSLYQDKAERWNASMQTKDLEVILHRKGQDTISVTSKPSMVTKNAQDAMQNVDIVVFVLPAFAHQVLLDALKPYIKPGTVLVGMPGEPGFEFQVRHVLGESGRQCTVMNFESLPWACRVTEFGAKCEVLGTKETLLGALKEGEGVAPKKDPVSTLQYLLGPLPKLIVSGHLVGVQLMSVNAYLHTSITYGQWVGWDGEPLAEAPLFYNGLTESAANILSSVSDEVVSIAKAFGEKTGADMSNVEHIYYWYMRCYPQDIADKTNLYTAIQTNAAYRGLKHPVKITEDGKFLPDFTHRYMTEDIPFGLAVIRGIAEIIGLETPNIDRVLTWSQQQMEKEYLVDKKLQGKDVSTSRAPQSYGIITPESIL
;
A
#
# COMPACT_ATOMS: atom_id res chain seq x y z
N MET A 1 -33.00 -8.68 -1.61
CA MET A 1 -34.17 -8.02 -2.24
C MET A 1 -34.87 -9.07 -3.08
N GLU A 2 -36.19 -9.23 -2.97
CA GLU A 2 -36.94 -10.25 -3.71
C GLU A 2 -37.17 -9.77 -5.16
N VAL A 3 -36.59 -10.46 -6.15
CA VAL A 3 -36.77 -10.13 -7.58
C VAL A 3 -38.13 -10.63 -8.04
N ARG A 4 -38.93 -9.74 -8.64
CA ARG A 4 -40.25 -10.03 -9.19
C ARG A 4 -40.22 -10.44 -10.65
N GLY A 5 -39.19 -10.05 -11.38
CA GLY A 5 -38.98 -10.41 -12.79
C GLY A 5 -38.02 -9.46 -13.48
N THR A 6 -37.68 -9.77 -14.73
CA THR A 6 -36.89 -8.92 -15.63
C THR A 6 -37.68 -8.63 -16.90
N PHE A 7 -37.45 -7.47 -17.52
CA PHE A 7 -38.00 -7.12 -18.83
C PHE A 7 -37.01 -6.22 -19.59
N ILE A 8 -37.04 -6.27 -20.92
CA ILE A 8 -36.21 -5.41 -21.77
C ILE A 8 -37.07 -4.22 -22.22
N ALA A 9 -36.50 -3.02 -22.14
CA ALA A 9 -37.17 -1.81 -22.60
C ALA A 9 -36.19 -0.85 -23.26
N GLU A 10 -36.71 -0.10 -24.22
CA GLU A 10 -36.02 1.05 -24.80
C GLU A 10 -36.16 2.27 -23.89
N ILE A 11 -35.06 2.94 -23.62
CA ILE A 11 -35.00 4.18 -22.84
C ILE A 11 -34.32 5.26 -23.65
N ALA A 12 -34.98 6.42 -23.72
CA ALA A 12 -34.47 7.64 -24.32
C ALA A 12 -34.14 8.67 -23.24
N CYS A 13 -32.98 9.31 -23.35
CA CYS A 13 -32.62 10.46 -22.54
C CYS A 13 -33.17 11.73 -23.20
N ALA A 14 -34.12 12.40 -22.55
CA ALA A 14 -34.79 13.57 -23.10
C ALA A 14 -33.86 14.78 -23.28
N GLU A 15 -32.75 14.85 -22.54
CA GLU A 15 -31.86 16.01 -22.49
C GLU A 15 -30.84 16.02 -23.64
N ASN A 16 -30.43 14.84 -24.13
CA ASN A 16 -29.47 14.71 -25.23
C ASN A 16 -30.02 13.90 -26.43
N GLY A 17 -31.23 13.35 -26.34
CA GLY A 17 -31.90 12.61 -27.41
C GLY A 17 -31.37 11.20 -27.65
N GLU A 18 -30.41 10.71 -26.87
CA GLU A 18 -29.85 9.37 -27.06
C GLU A 18 -30.78 8.28 -26.54
N VAL A 19 -30.84 7.17 -27.27
CA VAL A 19 -31.73 6.05 -26.99
C VAL A 19 -30.91 4.77 -26.86
N CYS A 20 -31.23 3.94 -25.87
CA CYS A 20 -30.63 2.61 -25.73
C CYS A 20 -31.68 1.58 -25.27
N VAL A 21 -31.49 0.32 -25.63
CA VAL A 21 -32.30 -0.80 -25.17
C VAL A 21 -31.53 -1.55 -24.08
N ASP A 22 -32.14 -1.74 -22.91
CA ASP A 22 -31.49 -2.43 -21.80
C ASP A 22 -32.47 -3.27 -20.97
N GLU A 23 -31.93 -4.17 -20.15
CA GLU A 23 -32.72 -5.07 -19.29
C GLU A 23 -32.95 -4.45 -17.90
N PHE A 24 -34.22 -4.44 -17.48
CA PHE A 24 -34.67 -3.90 -16.20
C PHE A 24 -35.11 -5.03 -15.28
N THR A 25 -34.60 -5.02 -14.05
CA THR A 25 -35.00 -5.95 -12.99
C THR A 25 -35.95 -5.29 -12.00
N VAL A 26 -37.14 -5.85 -11.82
CA VAL A 26 -38.14 -5.36 -10.87
C VAL A 26 -37.95 -6.08 -9.54
N ILE A 27 -37.83 -5.33 -8.44
CA ILE A 27 -37.69 -5.87 -7.08
C ILE A 27 -38.87 -5.46 -6.19
N LYS A 28 -39.24 -6.30 -5.22
CA LYS A 28 -40.29 -6.02 -4.23
C LYS A 28 -39.71 -5.28 -3.02
N GLY A 29 -40.15 -4.05 -2.78
CA GLY A 29 -39.76 -3.21 -1.64
C GLY A 29 -39.43 -1.76 -2.05
N THR A 30 -39.00 -0.92 -1.10
CA THR A 30 -38.50 0.43 -1.41
C THR A 30 -37.00 0.36 -1.71
N GLY A 31 -36.65 0.48 -3.00
CA GLY A 31 -35.28 0.73 -3.47
C GLY A 31 -35.21 2.05 -4.23
N ARG A 32 -34.03 2.69 -4.31
CA ARG A 32 -33.79 3.82 -5.23
C ARG A 32 -33.23 3.28 -6.55
N PRO A 33 -33.93 3.45 -7.69
CA PRO A 33 -33.47 2.89 -8.95
C PRO A 33 -33.14 4.00 -10.00
N LEU A 34 -32.42 3.65 -11.08
CA LEU A 34 -33.07 3.09 -12.29
C LEU A 34 -32.18 2.94 -13.54
N LEU A 35 -30.92 3.36 -13.54
CA LEU A 35 -29.99 3.05 -14.65
C LEU A 35 -28.75 2.38 -14.08
N GLY A 36 -28.38 1.22 -14.62
CA GLY A 36 -27.09 0.61 -14.33
C GLY A 36 -25.96 1.47 -14.89
N ARG A 37 -24.75 1.36 -14.32
CA ARG A 37 -23.56 2.09 -14.80
C ARG A 37 -23.38 1.99 -16.32
N SER A 38 -23.54 0.79 -16.87
CA SER A 38 -23.43 0.55 -18.32
C SER A 38 -24.49 1.31 -19.11
N THR A 39 -25.76 1.27 -18.70
CA THR A 39 -26.86 2.01 -19.34
C THR A 39 -26.65 3.52 -19.22
N ALA A 40 -26.13 4.00 -18.10
CA ALA A 40 -25.81 5.41 -17.88
C ALA A 40 -24.61 5.90 -18.72
N GLU A 41 -23.60 5.04 -18.94
CA GLU A 41 -22.49 5.30 -19.88
C GLU A 41 -22.98 5.29 -21.34
N LYS A 42 -23.86 4.34 -21.72
CA LYS A 42 -24.47 4.26 -23.06
C LYS A 42 -25.33 5.47 -23.40
N LEU A 43 -26.10 5.99 -22.43
CA LEU A 43 -26.92 7.21 -22.57
C LEU A 43 -26.08 8.50 -22.42
N LYS A 44 -24.76 8.38 -22.21
CA LYS A 44 -23.79 9.47 -21.99
C LYS A 44 -24.12 10.42 -20.84
N VAL A 45 -25.00 10.00 -19.93
CA VAL A 45 -25.33 10.73 -18.69
C VAL A 45 -24.31 10.48 -17.58
N LEU A 46 -23.46 9.45 -17.72
CA LEU A 46 -22.33 9.17 -16.84
C LEU A 46 -21.02 9.03 -17.65
N ARG A 47 -19.99 9.83 -17.32
CA ARG A 47 -18.61 9.67 -17.86
C ARG A 47 -17.64 9.31 -16.74
N VAL A 48 -16.82 8.29 -16.96
CA VAL A 48 -15.78 7.85 -16.00
C VAL A 48 -14.41 7.83 -16.69
N GLY A 49 -13.50 8.69 -16.20
CA GLY A 49 -12.14 8.88 -16.73
C GLY A 49 -11.88 10.32 -17.20
N PRO A 50 -10.61 10.79 -17.23
CA PRO A 50 -10.30 12.14 -17.71
C PRO A 50 -10.41 12.19 -19.24
N THR A 51 -11.39 12.95 -19.75
CA THR A 51 -11.60 13.18 -21.18
C THR A 51 -10.51 14.10 -21.73
N SER A 52 -9.36 13.54 -22.12
CA SER A 52 -8.28 14.26 -22.84
C SER A 52 -7.66 15.49 -22.13
N ARG A 53 -6.38 15.73 -22.42
CA ARG A 53 -5.62 16.96 -22.08
C ARG A 53 -6.24 18.21 -22.77
N PRO A 54 -5.88 19.43 -22.33
CA PRO A 54 -6.79 20.53 -22.03
C PRO A 54 -7.51 21.11 -23.25
N GLN A 55 -8.81 21.38 -23.10
CA GLN A 55 -9.43 22.52 -23.76
C GLN A 55 -9.54 23.64 -22.74
N VAL A 56 -8.70 24.64 -22.94
CA VAL A 56 -9.06 26.04 -22.70
C VAL A 56 -10.52 26.21 -23.14
N CYS A 57 -11.38 26.76 -22.28
CA CYS A 57 -12.60 27.37 -22.78
C CYS A 57 -12.15 28.55 -23.63
N SER A 58 -12.15 28.37 -24.95
CA SER A 58 -12.37 29.48 -25.85
C SER A 58 -13.69 30.11 -25.43
N VAL A 59 -13.62 31.20 -24.68
CA VAL A 59 -14.72 32.17 -24.69
C VAL A 59 -14.66 32.76 -26.08
N VAL A 60 -15.71 32.54 -26.86
CA VAL A 60 -15.90 33.27 -28.11
C VAL A 60 -16.37 34.66 -27.71
N THR A 61 -15.42 35.53 -27.42
CA THR A 61 -15.59 36.98 -27.48
C THR A 61 -14.54 37.47 -28.46
N GLU A 62 -14.95 38.19 -29.48
CA GLU A 62 -14.03 38.86 -30.39
C GLU A 62 -13.12 39.77 -29.56
N GLY A 63 -11.85 39.40 -29.43
CA GLY A 63 -10.85 40.12 -28.63
C GLY A 63 -9.77 39.19 -28.09
N SER A 64 -8.53 39.67 -28.10
CA SER A 64 -7.36 39.05 -27.48
C SER A 64 -7.35 39.26 -25.96
N ASP A 65 -6.59 38.45 -25.23
CA ASP A 65 -6.40 38.60 -23.78
C ASP A 65 -5.78 39.98 -23.42
N GLU A 66 -5.04 40.59 -24.34
CA GLU A 66 -4.55 41.97 -24.22
C GLU A 66 -5.70 42.99 -24.19
N ASP A 67 -6.78 42.78 -24.96
CA ASP A 67 -7.90 43.72 -25.07
C ASP A 67 -8.68 43.82 -23.74
N ILE A 68 -8.85 42.71 -23.03
CA ILE A 68 -9.53 42.67 -21.72
C ILE A 68 -8.70 43.35 -20.63
N LEU A 69 -7.36 43.20 -20.68
CA LEU A 69 -6.46 43.83 -19.73
C LEU A 69 -6.34 45.33 -19.95
N GLU A 70 -6.43 45.81 -21.21
CA GLU A 70 -6.50 47.24 -21.53
C GLU A 70 -7.88 47.83 -21.18
N GLU A 71 -8.97 47.13 -21.47
CA GLU A 71 -10.34 47.63 -21.29
C GLU A 71 -10.76 47.74 -19.81
N TYR A 72 -10.26 46.86 -18.95
CA TYR A 72 -10.67 46.78 -17.53
C TYR A 72 -9.53 47.06 -16.53
N VAL A 73 -8.46 47.73 -16.97
CA VAL A 73 -7.28 48.06 -16.14
C VAL A 73 -7.68 48.80 -14.86
N ASP A 74 -8.72 49.63 -14.93
CA ASP A 74 -9.19 50.50 -13.86
C ASP A 74 -9.76 49.74 -12.65
N ILE A 75 -10.33 48.55 -12.88
CA ILE A 75 -10.97 47.71 -11.84
C ILE A 75 -10.14 46.48 -11.46
N LEU A 76 -9.07 46.20 -12.22
CA LEU A 76 -8.14 45.08 -11.99
C LEU A 76 -6.84 45.51 -11.28
N THR A 77 -6.89 46.58 -10.48
CA THR A 77 -5.77 47.01 -9.64
C THR A 77 -6.07 46.86 -8.14
N GLY A 78 -5.14 46.22 -7.41
CA GLY A 78 -5.27 46.00 -5.97
C GLY A 78 -6.14 44.78 -5.58
N VAL A 79 -6.58 44.74 -4.33
CA VAL A 79 -7.31 43.58 -3.75
C VAL A 79 -8.82 43.58 -4.10
N GLY A 80 -9.32 44.64 -4.76
CA GLY A 80 -10.73 44.82 -5.09
C GLY A 80 -11.59 45.14 -3.86
N LYS A 81 -12.38 46.22 -3.91
CA LYS A 81 -13.27 46.64 -2.82
C LYS A 81 -14.72 46.66 -3.32
N LEU A 82 -15.59 45.90 -2.68
CA LEU A 82 -17.04 45.98 -2.93
C LEU A 82 -17.57 47.23 -2.23
N LYS A 83 -17.72 48.32 -2.99
CA LYS A 83 -18.31 49.57 -2.48
C LYS A 83 -19.83 49.42 -2.40
N ASP A 84 -20.44 50.13 -1.45
CA ASP A 84 -21.90 50.29 -1.31
C ASP A 84 -22.72 49.02 -1.02
N TYR A 85 -22.06 47.92 -0.65
CA TYR A 85 -22.73 46.71 -0.17
C TYR A 85 -22.72 46.65 1.36
N GLN A 86 -23.86 47.00 1.96
CA GLN A 86 -24.01 46.95 3.42
C GLN A 86 -24.43 45.54 3.87
N LEU A 87 -23.44 44.71 4.23
CA LEU A 87 -23.69 43.35 4.71
C LEU A 87 -24.37 43.38 6.08
N LYS A 88 -25.67 43.04 6.11
CA LYS A 88 -26.46 42.96 7.35
C LYS A 88 -26.32 41.56 7.97
N ILE A 89 -25.34 41.39 8.85
CA ILE A 89 -25.14 40.13 9.57
C ILE A 89 -26.24 39.97 10.62
N GLN A 90 -27.21 39.11 10.35
CA GLN A 90 -28.30 38.77 11.27
C GLN A 90 -27.78 37.81 12.35
N VAL A 91 -27.40 38.36 13.50
CA VAL A 91 -27.08 37.55 14.69
C VAL A 91 -28.39 37.24 15.42
N LYS A 92 -28.61 35.98 15.79
CA LYS A 92 -29.79 35.58 16.60
C LYS A 92 -29.83 36.45 17.86
N LYS A 93 -30.99 37.03 18.20
CA LYS A 93 -31.15 38.01 19.29
C LYS A 93 -30.74 37.47 20.68
N ASP A 94 -30.75 36.16 20.78
CA ASP A 94 -30.51 35.32 21.94
C ASP A 94 -29.08 34.75 21.98
N VAL A 95 -28.21 35.13 21.02
CA VAL A 95 -26.78 34.83 21.06
C VAL A 95 -26.07 35.83 21.96
N THR A 96 -25.57 35.34 23.09
CA THR A 96 -24.71 36.09 23.99
C THR A 96 -23.37 36.37 23.29
N PRO A 97 -22.96 37.63 23.08
CA PRO A 97 -21.67 37.94 22.48
C PRO A 97 -20.54 37.41 23.35
N ILE A 98 -19.65 36.61 22.77
CA ILE A 98 -18.49 36.06 23.46
C ILE A 98 -17.26 36.89 23.10
N ALA A 99 -16.84 37.78 23.99
CA ALA A 99 -15.59 38.50 23.83
C ALA A 99 -14.40 37.55 24.09
N GLN A 100 -13.65 37.21 23.04
CA GLN A 100 -12.42 36.43 23.18
C GLN A 100 -11.24 37.35 23.54
N GLN A 101 -10.41 36.94 24.49
CA GLN A 101 -9.19 37.67 24.81
C GLN A 101 -8.17 37.57 23.68
N VAL A 102 -7.52 38.69 23.36
CA VAL A 102 -6.39 38.74 22.43
C VAL A 102 -5.26 37.85 22.95
N ARG A 103 -4.77 36.94 22.10
CA ARG A 103 -3.64 36.06 22.46
C ARG A 103 -2.35 36.87 22.53
N ARG A 104 -1.48 36.57 23.50
CA ARG A 104 -0.15 37.17 23.57
C ARG A 104 0.73 36.66 22.43
N LEU A 105 1.27 37.58 21.64
CA LEU A 105 2.24 37.28 20.59
C LEU A 105 3.61 36.90 21.18
N PRO A 106 4.24 35.81 20.69
CA PRO A 106 5.63 35.48 21.00
C PRO A 106 6.56 36.65 20.68
N PHE A 107 7.55 36.91 21.52
CA PHE A 107 8.41 38.11 21.42
C PHE A 107 9.08 38.25 20.05
N GLY A 108 9.63 37.16 19.49
CA GLY A 108 10.29 37.19 18.17
C GLY A 108 9.36 37.32 16.96
N LEU A 109 8.04 37.42 17.18
CA LEU A 109 7.05 37.60 16.11
C LEU A 109 6.38 38.97 16.13
N ARG A 110 6.69 39.83 17.12
CA ARG A 110 6.02 41.13 17.27
C ARG A 110 6.31 42.03 16.06
N ASP A 111 7.59 42.27 15.79
CA ASP A 111 8.02 43.14 14.68
C ASP A 111 7.44 42.69 13.33
N ARG A 112 7.34 41.37 13.11
CA ARG A 112 6.76 40.80 11.88
C ARG A 112 5.25 40.93 11.80
N VAL A 113 4.56 40.92 12.94
CA VAL A 113 3.10 41.08 12.98
C VAL A 113 2.75 42.56 12.88
N ASP A 114 3.49 43.44 13.55
CA ASP A 114 3.31 44.88 13.45
C ASP A 114 3.50 45.34 11.99
N GLN A 115 4.58 44.92 11.34
CA GLN A 115 4.83 45.22 9.93
C GLN A 115 3.78 44.66 8.98
N LYS A 116 3.09 43.57 9.38
CA LYS A 116 1.98 43.03 8.59
C LYS A 116 0.67 43.77 8.83
N LEU A 117 0.43 44.27 10.05
CA LEU A 117 -0.73 45.12 10.33
C LEU A 117 -0.61 46.45 9.58
N ASP A 118 0.60 47.02 9.51
CA ASP A 118 0.88 48.23 8.71
C ASP A 118 0.60 47.97 7.22
N ASP A 119 1.10 46.87 6.63
CA ASP A 119 0.80 46.49 5.23
C ASP A 119 -0.70 46.29 4.96
N LEU A 120 -1.48 45.85 5.95
CA LEU A 120 -2.92 45.67 5.80
C LEU A 120 -3.69 46.98 5.95
N LEU A 121 -3.21 47.91 6.76
CA LEU A 121 -3.73 49.27 6.87
C LEU A 121 -3.46 50.04 5.56
N ASP A 122 -2.23 49.96 5.02
CA ASP A 122 -1.86 50.60 3.75
C ASP A 122 -2.67 50.08 2.56
N LYS A 123 -3.09 48.81 2.62
CA LYS A 123 -3.96 48.17 1.61
C LYS A 123 -5.45 48.42 1.83
N ASP A 124 -5.82 49.21 2.83
CA ASP A 124 -7.23 49.51 3.19
C ASP A 124 -8.06 48.23 3.45
N ILE A 125 -7.41 47.18 3.95
CA ILE A 125 -8.03 45.89 4.27
C ILE A 125 -8.57 45.90 5.71
N ILE A 126 -7.88 46.61 6.61
CA ILE A 126 -8.29 46.81 8.00
C ILE A 126 -8.28 48.32 8.32
N GLU A 127 -9.09 48.73 9.29
CA GLU A 127 -9.14 50.11 9.78
C GLU A 127 -8.86 50.15 11.29
N GLU A 128 -8.21 51.23 11.75
CA GLU A 128 -7.96 51.43 13.18
C GLU A 128 -9.21 52.00 13.87
N LEU A 129 -9.73 51.30 14.87
CA LEU A 129 -10.85 51.77 15.67
C LEU A 129 -10.38 52.73 16.77
N GLN A 130 -10.66 54.02 16.61
CA GLN A 130 -10.39 55.01 17.66
C GLN A 130 -11.43 54.91 18.79
N ASN A 131 -11.22 54.00 19.76
CA ASN A 131 -11.41 54.28 21.21
C ASN A 131 -11.16 53.09 22.18
N THR A 132 -10.12 53.30 23.02
CA THR A 132 -9.96 52.97 24.47
C THR A 132 -9.91 51.52 24.99
N LEU A 133 -8.70 50.98 25.19
CA LEU A 133 -7.94 50.91 26.47
C LEU A 133 -7.00 49.68 26.51
N THR A 134 -5.74 49.88 26.14
CA THR A 134 -4.63 48.99 26.53
C THR A 134 -3.36 49.78 26.70
N ALA A 135 -2.71 49.66 27.87
CA ALA A 135 -1.31 50.05 28.03
C ALA A 135 -0.51 48.95 28.76
N THR A 136 0.67 48.74 28.19
CA THR A 136 1.67 47.69 28.25
C THR A 136 2.49 47.67 29.54
N VAL A 137 3.04 46.52 29.98
CA VAL A 137 4.29 46.52 30.79
C VAL A 137 5.21 45.32 30.48
N SER A 138 6.49 45.69 30.45
CA SER A 138 7.75 45.02 30.21
C SER A 138 8.26 44.08 31.33
N THR A 139 9.39 43.45 31.01
CA THR A 139 10.25 42.50 31.77
C THR A 139 10.80 43.01 33.11
N ALA A 140 10.86 42.16 34.15
CA ALA A 140 11.83 42.28 35.27
C ALA A 140 11.94 41.00 36.15
N ARG A 141 13.09 40.86 36.84
CA ARG A 141 13.58 39.72 37.66
C ARG A 141 12.91 39.60 39.04
N ARG A 142 13.10 38.44 39.69
CA ARG A 142 12.61 38.03 41.01
C ARG A 142 13.17 38.91 42.14
N LEU A 143 12.32 39.35 43.07
CA LEU A 143 12.66 40.21 44.22
C LEU A 143 12.11 39.60 45.52
N ASP A 144 12.83 39.74 46.62
CA ASP A 144 12.35 39.41 47.98
C ASP A 144 11.59 40.63 48.56
N CYS A 145 10.46 40.39 49.24
CA CYS A 145 9.56 41.44 49.73
C CYS A 145 9.50 41.48 51.26
N ASP A 146 10.16 42.49 51.86
CA ASP A 146 10.31 42.59 53.32
C ASP A 146 9.25 43.46 54.03
N THR A 147 8.38 44.18 53.30
CA THR A 147 7.34 45.04 53.89
C THR A 147 5.91 44.58 53.60
N THR A 148 5.00 44.75 54.56
CA THR A 148 3.56 44.35 54.47
C THR A 148 2.85 44.99 53.29
N GLU A 149 3.21 46.22 52.93
CA GLU A 149 2.64 46.96 51.80
C GLU A 149 3.07 46.34 50.46
N SER A 150 4.33 45.93 50.33
CA SER A 150 4.85 45.21 49.16
C SER A 150 4.21 43.82 49.00
N GLN A 151 3.85 43.18 50.12
CA GLN A 151 3.16 41.89 50.15
C GLN A 151 1.70 42.02 49.68
N GLU A 152 0.96 43.04 50.13
CA GLU A 152 -0.41 43.31 49.65
C GLU A 152 -0.45 43.66 48.15
N ILE A 153 0.50 44.46 47.66
CA ILE A 153 0.60 44.81 46.23
C ILE A 153 0.89 43.56 45.39
N SER A 154 1.78 42.69 45.88
CA SER A 154 2.10 41.41 45.25
C SER A 154 0.90 40.44 45.23
N LEU A 155 0.13 40.37 46.32
CA LEU A 155 -1.10 39.57 46.41
C LEU A 155 -2.20 40.06 45.47
N ARG A 156 -2.43 41.39 45.41
CA ARG A 156 -3.42 42.02 44.53
C ARG A 156 -3.02 41.98 43.05
N SER A 157 -1.72 41.96 42.74
CA SER A 157 -1.24 41.86 41.36
C SER A 157 -1.30 40.41 40.84
N SER A 158 -1.03 39.41 41.69
CA SER A 158 -1.12 38.00 41.29
C SER A 158 -2.56 37.46 41.23
N SER A 159 -3.51 38.06 41.96
CA SER A 159 -4.93 37.70 41.92
C SER A 159 -5.73 38.36 40.79
N ARG A 160 -5.17 39.37 40.12
CA ARG A 160 -5.76 39.96 38.91
C ARG A 160 -5.57 39.03 37.71
N GLY A 161 -6.38 37.98 37.66
CA GLY A 161 -6.57 37.13 36.50
C GLY A 161 -7.53 37.73 35.48
N THR A 162 -7.51 37.16 34.28
CA THR A 162 -8.48 37.35 33.19
C THR A 162 -9.93 37.46 33.67
N PRO A 163 -10.71 38.48 33.22
CA PRO A 163 -12.15 38.54 33.49
C PRO A 163 -12.84 37.23 33.08
N GLY A 164 -13.65 36.66 33.98
CA GLY A 164 -14.46 35.47 33.71
C GLY A 164 -13.81 34.10 33.97
N LYS A 165 -12.59 34.01 34.54
CA LYS A 165 -12.00 32.73 34.97
C LYS A 165 -11.81 32.66 36.48
N ARG A 166 -12.10 31.47 37.06
CA ARG A 166 -11.81 31.13 38.47
C ARG A 166 -10.33 31.36 38.76
N VAL A 167 -10.03 32.19 39.76
CA VAL A 167 -8.68 32.27 40.32
C VAL A 167 -8.48 31.03 41.18
N ASP A 168 -7.84 30.00 40.62
CA ASP A 168 -7.49 28.79 41.37
C ASP A 168 -6.47 29.14 42.46
N LYS A 169 -6.82 28.81 43.72
CA LYS A 169 -5.98 29.08 44.89
C LYS A 169 -4.61 28.44 44.75
N GLU A 170 -4.51 27.26 44.15
CA GLU A 170 -3.23 26.58 43.94
C GLU A 170 -2.42 27.21 42.80
N GLN A 171 -3.05 27.70 41.73
CA GLN A 171 -2.36 28.49 40.71
C GLN A 171 -1.84 29.82 41.23
N THR A 172 -2.62 30.53 42.06
CA THR A 172 -2.20 31.82 42.63
C THR A 172 -1.01 31.64 43.57
N LYS A 173 -1.01 30.57 44.40
CA LYS A 173 0.18 30.20 45.19
C LYS A 173 1.37 29.87 44.30
N SER A 174 1.16 29.05 43.27
CA SER A 174 2.24 28.67 42.35
C SER A 174 2.81 29.88 41.61
N ARG A 175 2.00 30.86 41.23
CA ARG A 175 2.43 32.11 40.56
C ARG A 175 3.14 33.07 41.49
N LEU A 176 2.71 33.17 42.74
CA LEU A 176 3.39 33.99 43.74
C LEU A 176 4.76 33.40 44.07
N ARG A 177 4.83 32.09 44.28
CA ARG A 177 6.09 31.38 44.59
C ARG A 177 7.15 31.54 43.50
N THR A 178 6.78 31.74 42.23
CA THR A 178 7.77 31.97 41.16
C THR A 178 8.34 33.39 41.15
N LYS A 179 7.69 34.35 41.82
CA LYS A 179 8.02 35.79 41.72
C LYS A 179 8.50 36.42 43.02
N VAL A 180 7.94 36.00 44.15
CA VAL A 180 8.09 36.63 45.47
C VAL A 180 7.97 35.59 46.58
N TRP A 181 8.60 35.85 47.73
CA TRP A 181 8.52 34.98 48.91
C TRP A 181 8.42 35.82 50.20
N TRP A 182 7.59 35.37 51.15
CA TRP A 182 7.56 35.86 52.54
C TRP A 182 6.87 34.86 53.49
N PRO A 183 7.05 34.99 54.81
CA PRO A 183 6.43 34.10 55.79
C PRO A 183 4.89 34.17 55.74
N LYS A 184 4.23 33.00 55.74
CA LYS A 184 2.75 32.83 55.74
C LYS A 184 2.01 33.25 54.45
N VAL A 185 2.71 33.45 53.33
CA VAL A 185 2.11 33.77 52.02
C VAL A 185 0.89 32.90 51.63
N ASP A 186 0.92 31.59 51.94
CA ASP A 186 -0.19 30.67 51.62
C ASP A 186 -1.47 30.95 52.42
N MET A 187 -1.34 31.41 53.67
CA MET A 187 -2.49 31.79 54.50
C MET A 187 -3.13 33.08 54.00
N ASP A 188 -2.32 34.04 53.56
CA ASP A 188 -2.82 35.32 53.10
C ASP A 188 -3.47 35.23 51.72
N VAL A 189 -2.96 34.37 50.83
CA VAL A 189 -3.64 34.00 49.58
C VAL A 189 -5.00 33.35 49.87
N LYS A 190 -5.07 32.42 50.84
CA LYS A 190 -6.33 31.78 51.22
C LYS A 190 -7.34 32.78 51.79
N ARG A 191 -6.89 33.74 52.59
CA ARG A 191 -7.72 34.79 53.21
C ARG A 191 -8.28 35.73 52.15
N MET A 192 -7.44 36.21 51.25
CA MET A 192 -7.83 37.08 50.14
C MET A 192 -8.83 36.40 49.19
N CYS A 193 -8.60 35.14 48.80
CA CYS A 193 -9.55 34.43 47.94
C CYS A 193 -10.90 34.15 48.64
N LYS A 194 -10.96 34.19 49.98
CA LYS A 194 -12.21 34.08 50.75
C LYS A 194 -12.95 35.41 50.86
N SER A 195 -12.26 36.55 50.91
CA SER A 195 -12.88 37.89 51.02
C SER A 195 -13.17 38.56 49.67
N CYS A 196 -12.62 38.03 48.57
CA CYS A 196 -12.81 38.57 47.23
C CYS A 196 -14.20 38.22 46.66
N HIS A 197 -15.04 39.23 46.44
CA HIS A 197 -16.40 39.09 45.92
C HIS A 197 -16.45 38.33 44.58
N SER A 198 -15.56 38.67 43.64
CA SER A 198 -15.47 37.98 42.34
C SER A 198 -15.01 36.53 42.43
N CYS A 199 -14.33 36.11 43.52
CA CYS A 199 -14.03 34.70 43.76
C CYS A 199 -15.20 33.92 44.37
N GLN A 200 -16.08 34.60 45.11
CA GLN A 200 -17.24 33.98 45.75
C GLN A 200 -18.38 33.71 44.74
N VAL A 201 -18.59 34.61 43.78
CA VAL A 201 -19.67 34.50 42.78
C VAL A 201 -19.47 33.29 41.83
N VAL A 202 -18.23 32.89 41.55
CA VAL A 202 -17.90 31.72 40.69
C VAL A 202 -17.83 30.40 41.50
N GLY A 203 -18.26 30.42 42.76
CA GLY A 203 -18.01 29.38 43.75
C GLY A 203 -19.05 28.26 43.88
N GLN A 204 -20.18 28.31 43.17
CA GLN A 204 -21.19 27.23 43.26
C GLN A 204 -20.83 26.06 42.33
N TYR A 205 -20.70 24.88 42.94
CA TYR A 205 -20.32 23.63 42.32
C TYR A 205 -21.56 22.96 41.72
N SER A 206 -21.65 22.90 40.38
CA SER A 206 -22.49 21.91 39.71
C SER A 206 -21.61 20.70 39.41
N PRO A 207 -22.00 19.47 39.78
CA PRO A 207 -21.30 18.28 39.31
C PRO A 207 -21.26 18.31 37.79
N SER A 208 -20.11 17.99 37.20
CA SER A 208 -20.02 17.77 35.76
C SER A 208 -21.03 16.69 35.37
N GLU A 209 -21.88 16.97 34.39
CA GLU A 209 -22.74 15.95 33.80
C GLU A 209 -21.86 14.75 33.38
N PRO A 210 -22.28 13.52 33.69
CA PRO A 210 -21.49 12.34 33.36
C PRO A 210 -21.24 12.29 31.85
N MET A 211 -20.00 11.98 31.47
CA MET A 211 -19.59 11.89 30.06
C MET A 211 -20.55 10.97 29.30
N LEU A 212 -21.29 11.53 28.33
CA LEU A 212 -22.01 10.74 27.33
C LEU A 212 -20.99 9.92 26.56
N LYS A 213 -21.01 8.60 26.75
CA LYS A 213 -20.18 7.68 25.97
C LYS A 213 -20.64 7.74 24.51
N THR A 214 -19.77 8.18 23.61
CA THR A 214 -19.99 7.99 22.17
C THR A 214 -20.13 6.48 21.92
N LYS A 215 -21.18 6.05 21.20
CA LYS A 215 -21.32 4.63 20.86
C LYS A 215 -20.12 4.22 19.98
N PRO A 216 -19.40 3.14 20.30
CA PRO A 216 -18.32 2.66 19.46
C PRO A 216 -18.86 2.23 18.08
N PRO A 217 -18.07 2.33 17.01
CA PRO A 217 -18.45 1.82 15.70
C PRO A 217 -18.80 0.33 15.75
N THR A 218 -19.67 -0.11 14.84
CA THR A 218 -20.15 -1.52 14.79
C THR A 218 -19.23 -2.45 14.01
N GLY A 219 -18.20 -1.92 13.35
CA GLY A 219 -17.21 -2.68 12.60
C GLY A 219 -15.95 -1.86 12.30
N PRO A 220 -14.87 -2.53 11.85
CA PRO A 220 -13.59 -1.89 11.53
C PRO A 220 -13.73 -0.90 10.37
N TRP A 221 -12.93 0.16 10.41
CA TRP A 221 -12.80 1.16 9.35
C TRP A 221 -14.09 1.94 9.03
N GLN A 222 -15.09 1.89 9.92
CA GLN A 222 -16.33 2.68 9.81
C GLN A 222 -16.10 4.13 10.26
N ASP A 223 -15.53 4.31 11.46
CA ASP A 223 -15.20 5.61 12.02
C ASP A 223 -13.68 5.68 12.21
N VAL A 224 -13.03 6.63 11.55
CA VAL A 224 -11.58 6.83 11.64
C VAL A 224 -11.26 8.27 12.03
N ALA A 225 -10.03 8.52 12.48
CA ALA A 225 -9.56 9.87 12.77
C ALA A 225 -8.20 10.15 12.17
N ALA A 226 -7.97 11.36 11.67
CA ALA A 226 -6.68 11.78 11.12
C ALA A 226 -6.11 12.99 11.87
N ASP A 227 -4.81 12.96 12.12
CA ASP A 227 -4.05 14.03 12.78
C ASP A 227 -2.69 14.25 12.12
N LEU A 228 -2.15 15.46 12.23
CA LEU A 228 -0.84 15.83 11.70
C LEU A 228 0.17 16.09 12.82
N MET A 229 1.20 15.27 12.87
CA MET A 229 2.28 15.38 13.84
C MET A 229 3.51 16.05 13.21
N GLY A 230 3.84 17.28 13.60
CA GLY A 230 5.04 17.97 13.12
C GLY A 230 5.04 19.49 13.30
N PRO A 231 6.10 20.17 12.80
CA PRO A 231 7.23 19.60 12.06
C PRO A 231 8.25 18.92 12.99
N LEU A 232 8.71 17.73 12.57
CA LEU A 232 9.84 17.03 13.20
C LEU A 232 11.15 17.82 13.00
N PRO A 233 12.23 17.55 13.76
CA PRO A 233 13.53 18.22 13.61
C PRO A 233 14.18 18.15 12.21
N THR A 234 13.61 17.35 11.31
CA THR A 234 14.00 17.18 9.89
C THR A 234 13.15 18.00 8.93
N SER A 235 12.29 18.90 9.42
CA SER A 235 11.33 19.69 8.63
C SER A 235 10.31 18.85 7.85
N LYS A 236 9.96 17.66 8.37
CA LYS A 236 8.89 16.77 7.84
C LYS A 236 7.78 16.61 8.87
N SER A 237 6.56 16.32 8.41
CA SER A 237 5.39 16.06 9.25
C SER A 237 4.86 14.65 8.99
N LEU A 238 4.10 14.08 9.92
CA LEU A 238 3.45 12.77 9.78
C LEU A 238 1.94 12.96 9.76
N LEU A 239 1.25 12.41 8.78
CA LEU A 239 -0.20 12.25 8.80
C LEU A 239 -0.52 10.88 9.38
N VAL A 240 -1.22 10.83 10.50
CA VAL A 240 -1.59 9.59 11.20
C VAL A 240 -3.10 9.42 11.09
N VAL A 241 -3.57 8.27 10.60
CA VAL A 241 -4.99 7.90 10.53
C VAL A 241 -5.22 6.71 11.46
N VAL A 242 -6.20 6.79 12.35
CA VAL A 242 -6.48 5.77 13.39
C VAL A 242 -7.92 5.29 13.25
N ASP A 243 -8.13 3.98 13.26
CA ASP A 243 -9.45 3.36 13.31
C ASP A 243 -9.97 3.27 14.75
N TYR A 244 -11.21 3.72 14.98
CA TYR A 244 -11.80 3.73 16.33
C TYR A 244 -12.22 2.32 16.80
N TYR A 245 -12.48 1.37 15.90
CA TYR A 245 -12.88 0.01 16.27
C TYR A 245 -11.69 -0.85 16.69
N SER A 246 -10.71 -1.01 15.79
CA SER A 246 -9.58 -1.92 15.97
C SER A 246 -8.37 -1.29 16.67
N ARG A 247 -8.33 0.06 16.77
CA ARG A 247 -7.15 0.84 17.18
C ARG A 247 -5.95 0.73 16.25
N TYR A 248 -6.13 0.16 15.06
CA TYR A 248 -5.14 0.14 14.00
C TYR A 248 -4.85 1.56 13.50
N TYR A 249 -3.61 1.85 13.12
CA TYR A 249 -3.22 3.17 12.62
C TYR A 249 -2.32 3.08 11.39
N GLU A 250 -2.55 3.97 10.43
CA GLU A 250 -1.69 4.18 9.26
C GLU A 250 -0.96 5.52 9.37
N VAL A 251 0.28 5.57 8.87
CA VAL A 251 1.12 6.77 8.94
C VAL A 251 1.71 7.09 7.57
N SER A 252 1.51 8.33 7.11
CA SER A 252 2.15 8.86 5.90
C SER A 252 3.15 9.96 6.25
N VAL A 253 4.38 9.85 5.75
CA VAL A 253 5.44 10.84 5.98
C VAL A 253 5.37 11.93 4.92
N MET A 254 5.15 13.17 5.34
CA MET A 254 4.86 14.29 4.46
C MET A 254 5.95 15.38 4.56
N ARG A 255 6.45 15.86 3.42
CA ARG A 255 7.32 17.06 3.37
C ARG A 255 6.52 18.36 3.36
N LEU A 256 5.32 18.31 2.81
CA LEU A 256 4.37 19.42 2.72
C LEU A 256 3.04 18.96 3.28
N THR A 257 2.46 19.75 4.18
CA THR A 257 1.16 19.50 4.82
C THR A 257 0.04 20.30 4.15
N THR A 258 0.16 20.55 2.85
CA THR A 258 -0.88 21.22 2.08
C THR A 258 -2.05 20.27 1.83
N THR A 259 -3.27 20.80 1.73
CA THR A 259 -4.48 20.00 1.54
C THR A 259 -4.37 19.02 0.37
N PRO A 260 -3.88 19.40 -0.84
CA PRO A 260 -3.82 18.46 -1.95
C PRO A 260 -2.90 17.26 -1.67
N LYS A 261 -1.79 17.49 -0.95
CA LYS A 261 -0.87 16.40 -0.57
C LYS A 261 -1.48 15.49 0.48
N ILE A 262 -2.28 16.04 1.39
CA ILE A 262 -2.99 15.27 2.41
C ILE A 262 -4.12 14.46 1.79
N ILE A 263 -4.87 15.04 0.85
CA ILE A 263 -5.91 14.32 0.09
C ILE A 263 -5.28 13.16 -0.69
N ILE A 264 -4.13 13.37 -1.34
CA ILE A 264 -3.42 12.26 -2.03
C ILE A 264 -3.04 11.16 -1.03
N ALA A 265 -2.48 11.53 0.13
CA ALA A 265 -2.11 10.58 1.16
C ALA A 265 -3.33 9.83 1.74
N LEU A 266 -4.44 10.53 1.99
CA LEU A 266 -5.69 9.92 2.47
C LEU A 266 -6.35 9.05 1.40
N ARG A 267 -6.34 9.45 0.12
CA ARG A 267 -6.81 8.60 -0.98
C ARG A 267 -6.01 7.32 -1.09
N GLU A 268 -4.69 7.39 -0.90
CA GLU A 268 -3.83 6.21 -0.86
C GLU A 268 -4.22 5.29 0.31
N ILE A 269 -4.40 5.86 1.51
CA ILE A 269 -4.82 5.14 2.72
C ILE A 269 -6.23 4.51 2.54
N PHE A 270 -7.20 5.28 2.04
CA PHE A 270 -8.58 4.81 1.84
C PHE A 270 -8.73 3.86 0.65
N SER A 271 -7.80 3.86 -0.30
CA SER A 271 -7.83 2.88 -1.40
C SER A 271 -7.61 1.43 -0.94
N ARG A 272 -7.05 1.22 0.26
CA ARG A 272 -6.75 -0.11 0.82
C ARG A 272 -7.97 -0.78 1.45
N PHE A 273 -8.82 -0.01 2.12
CA PHE A 273 -9.93 -0.53 2.94
C PHE A 273 -11.31 0.04 2.55
N GLY A 274 -11.34 0.92 1.55
CA GLY A 274 -12.52 1.71 1.19
C GLY A 274 -12.62 3.02 1.96
N ASN A 275 -13.56 3.87 1.53
CA ASN A 275 -13.84 5.13 2.21
C ASN A 275 -14.54 4.85 3.55
N PRO A 276 -14.06 5.43 4.66
CA PRO A 276 -14.73 5.29 5.95
C PRO A 276 -16.09 6.00 5.94
N HIS A 277 -16.99 5.59 6.82
CA HIS A 277 -18.27 6.27 6.99
C HIS A 277 -18.09 7.67 7.59
N SER A 278 -17.25 7.81 8.62
CA SER A 278 -16.88 9.12 9.16
C SER A 278 -15.37 9.26 9.37
N LEU A 279 -14.88 10.47 9.09
CA LEU A 279 -13.49 10.87 9.32
C LEU A 279 -13.47 12.03 10.31
N LYS A 280 -12.82 11.83 11.45
CA LYS A 280 -12.66 12.87 12.47
C LYS A 280 -11.28 13.52 12.39
N THR A 281 -11.23 14.83 12.20
CA THR A 281 -9.95 15.58 12.19
C THR A 281 -10.00 16.77 13.14
N ASP A 282 -8.85 17.40 13.36
CA ASP A 282 -8.81 18.74 13.94
C ASP A 282 -9.25 19.80 12.91
N ASN A 283 -9.38 21.05 13.36
CA ASN A 283 -9.69 22.19 12.51
C ASN A 283 -8.44 22.78 11.84
N GLY A 284 -7.42 21.97 11.54
CA GLY A 284 -6.24 22.42 10.81
C GLY A 284 -6.65 22.96 9.43
N PRO A 285 -6.01 24.04 8.93
CA PRO A 285 -6.38 24.68 7.66
C PRO A 285 -6.39 23.71 6.48
N GLN A 286 -5.57 22.66 6.55
CA GLN A 286 -5.47 21.60 5.56
C GLN A 286 -6.60 20.56 5.59
N PHE A 287 -7.39 20.51 6.66
CA PHE A 287 -8.59 19.66 6.76
C PHE A 287 -9.88 20.46 6.65
N VAL A 288 -9.78 21.80 6.65
CA VAL A 288 -10.92 22.73 6.56
C VAL A 288 -10.94 23.46 5.21
N SER A 289 -10.01 23.20 4.31
CA SER A 289 -10.03 23.81 2.99
C SER A 289 -11.19 23.27 2.15
N LYS A 290 -11.65 24.09 1.20
CA LYS A 290 -12.71 23.72 0.27
C LYS A 290 -12.38 22.44 -0.48
N GLU A 291 -11.12 22.22 -0.84
CA GLU A 291 -10.69 21.00 -1.52
C GLU A 291 -10.83 19.76 -0.63
N PHE A 292 -10.67 19.89 0.70
CA PHE A 292 -10.85 18.77 1.64
C PHE A 292 -12.33 18.44 1.86
N GLU A 293 -13.16 19.47 1.92
CA GLU A 293 -14.61 19.33 2.03
C GLU A 293 -15.19 18.70 0.76
N GLU A 294 -14.76 19.15 -0.41
CA GLU A 294 -15.08 18.55 -1.71
C GLU A 294 -14.61 17.09 -1.77
N PHE A 295 -13.38 16.80 -1.35
CA PHE A 295 -12.86 15.43 -1.25
C PHE A 295 -13.71 14.54 -0.34
N SER A 296 -14.06 15.02 0.86
CA SER A 296 -14.85 14.23 1.82
C SER A 296 -16.25 13.96 1.26
N ARG A 297 -16.86 14.96 0.61
CA ARG A 297 -18.17 14.85 -0.04
C ARG A 297 -18.14 13.89 -1.24
N GLU A 298 -17.12 13.97 -2.10
CA GLU A 298 -16.91 13.06 -3.24
C GLU A 298 -16.77 11.61 -2.78
N CYS A 299 -16.04 11.40 -1.69
CA CYS A 299 -15.81 10.08 -1.13
C CYS A 299 -16.99 9.54 -0.28
N GLY A 300 -18.05 10.34 -0.07
CA GLY A 300 -19.18 9.99 0.77
C GLY A 300 -18.84 9.87 2.26
N ILE A 301 -17.76 10.54 2.70
CA ILE A 301 -17.25 10.50 4.06
C ILE A 301 -17.90 11.62 4.88
N GLU A 302 -18.50 11.26 6.02
CA GLU A 302 -18.97 12.24 7.00
C GLU A 302 -17.77 12.86 7.72
N HIS A 303 -17.36 14.05 7.32
CA HIS A 303 -16.24 14.76 7.95
C HIS A 303 -16.66 15.40 9.28
N ARG A 304 -16.21 14.81 10.39
CA ARG A 304 -16.51 15.27 11.75
C ARG A 304 -15.36 16.11 12.30
N ARG A 305 -15.59 17.41 12.40
CA ARG A 305 -14.57 18.35 12.89
C ARG A 305 -14.55 18.40 14.41
N SER A 306 -13.37 18.27 14.99
CA SER A 306 -13.15 18.48 16.43
C SER A 306 -12.54 19.87 16.68
N PRO A 307 -13.00 20.63 17.69
CA PRO A 307 -12.38 21.89 18.06
C PRO A 307 -10.92 21.70 18.47
N ALA A 308 -10.03 22.56 17.97
CA ALA A 308 -8.63 22.55 18.38
C ALA A 308 -8.52 22.79 19.90
N LEU A 309 -7.73 21.94 20.59
CA LEU A 309 -7.45 22.01 22.03
C LEU A 309 -8.66 21.76 22.97
N TRP A 310 -9.51 20.77 22.66
CA TRP A 310 -10.42 20.15 23.63
C TRP A 310 -10.00 18.69 23.94
N PRO A 311 -9.08 18.47 24.90
CA PRO A 311 -8.56 17.13 25.23
C PRO A 311 -9.64 16.13 25.65
N GLN A 312 -10.78 16.62 26.14
CA GLN A 312 -11.90 15.77 26.58
C GLN A 312 -12.76 15.26 25.42
N ALA A 313 -12.81 15.97 24.28
CA ALA A 313 -13.50 15.51 23.06
C ALA A 313 -12.60 14.64 22.16
N ASN A 314 -11.27 14.74 22.36
CA ASN A 314 -10.21 13.98 21.67
C ASN A 314 -9.48 13.01 22.63
N GLY A 315 -10.18 12.55 23.67
CA GLY A 315 -9.59 11.80 24.79
C GLY A 315 -8.93 10.47 24.40
N GLU A 316 -9.25 9.91 23.25
CA GLU A 316 -8.61 8.68 22.75
C GLU A 316 -7.42 8.99 21.83
N LEU A 317 -7.53 9.96 20.91
CA LEU A 317 -6.44 10.35 20.01
C LEU A 317 -5.23 10.90 20.76
N THR A 318 -5.44 11.74 21.79
CA THR A 318 -4.32 12.34 22.54
C THR A 318 -3.62 11.35 23.47
N GLY A 319 -4.33 10.34 23.98
CA GLY A 319 -3.75 9.25 24.78
C GLY A 319 -2.87 8.31 23.98
N ASP A 320 -3.29 7.98 22.74
CA ASP A 320 -2.54 7.07 21.87
C ASP A 320 -1.40 7.79 21.12
N THR A 321 -1.56 9.06 20.69
CA THR A 321 -0.45 9.84 20.13
C THR A 321 0.65 10.17 21.16
N THR A 322 0.31 10.34 22.44
CA THR A 322 1.33 10.43 23.52
C THR A 322 2.00 9.09 23.84
N ARG A 323 1.37 7.94 23.55
CA ARG A 323 2.01 6.62 23.62
C ARG A 323 2.98 6.40 22.46
N VAL A 324 2.59 6.77 21.23
CA VAL A 324 3.44 6.69 20.03
C VAL A 324 4.73 7.52 20.20
N THR A 325 4.64 8.72 20.78
CA THR A 325 5.82 9.58 21.01
C THR A 325 6.75 9.11 22.13
N LYS A 326 6.28 8.25 23.06
CA LYS A 326 7.14 7.64 24.09
C LYS A 326 7.86 6.39 23.60
N GLN A 327 7.40 5.73 22.53
CA GLN A 327 7.98 4.49 22.00
C GLN A 327 8.90 4.68 20.78
N VAL A 328 8.91 5.85 20.13
CA VAL A 328 9.84 6.15 19.03
C VAL A 328 11.13 6.80 19.57
N PRO A 329 12.31 6.15 19.50
CA PRO A 329 13.55 6.75 19.97
C PRO A 329 13.92 7.98 19.13
N LYS A 330 14.20 9.11 19.80
CA LYS A 330 14.62 10.40 19.20
C LYS A 330 15.91 10.31 18.35
N THR A 331 16.56 9.16 18.29
CA THR A 331 17.74 8.85 17.46
C THR A 331 17.42 8.46 16.01
N ALA A 332 16.18 8.07 15.69
CA ALA A 332 15.78 7.65 14.32
C ALA A 332 15.59 8.82 13.33
N LEU A 333 15.65 10.08 13.80
CA LEU A 333 15.35 11.28 13.01
C LEU A 333 16.59 12.07 12.55
N LYS A 334 17.80 11.52 12.63
CA LYS A 334 19.00 12.16 12.07
C LYS A 334 19.74 11.21 11.11
N ARG A 335 19.28 11.12 9.86
CA ARG A 335 20.13 10.92 8.66
C ARG A 335 19.30 10.97 7.36
N PRO A 336 19.63 11.85 6.39
CA PRO A 336 19.07 11.83 5.04
C PRO A 336 19.74 10.76 4.15
N LEU A 337 18.97 10.22 3.21
CA LEU A 337 19.45 9.40 2.07
C LEU A 337 20.01 10.31 0.97
N ALA A 338 21.30 10.21 0.66
CA ALA A 338 21.87 10.15 -0.71
C ALA A 338 23.42 10.02 -0.68
N THR A 339 23.92 8.97 -1.34
CA THR A 339 25.21 8.78 -2.05
C THR A 339 26.33 9.84 -1.91
N LYS A 340 27.43 9.48 -1.24
CA LYS A 340 28.76 9.14 -1.83
C LYS A 340 29.88 9.19 -0.77
N GLN A 341 30.86 8.32 -1.00
CA GLN A 341 32.23 8.25 -0.44
C GLN A 341 32.46 7.55 0.91
N LEU A 342 33.07 6.37 0.75
CA LEU A 342 33.91 5.65 1.69
C LEU A 342 34.74 6.58 2.58
N ARG A 343 34.60 6.42 3.89
CA ARG A 343 35.74 6.54 4.79
C ARG A 343 35.56 5.64 6.01
N LYS A 344 36.46 4.64 6.09
CA LYS A 344 36.72 3.78 7.25
C LYS A 344 36.74 4.63 8.53
N LYS A 345 35.98 4.24 9.55
CA LYS A 345 36.43 4.37 10.95
C LYS A 345 35.74 3.37 11.87
N LYS A 346 36.60 2.70 12.64
CA LYS A 346 36.33 1.63 13.62
C LYS A 346 35.46 2.11 14.78
N GLY A 347 34.66 1.18 15.30
CA GLY A 347 34.37 1.01 16.73
C GLY A 347 33.34 1.95 17.35
N SER A 348 32.13 1.42 17.59
CA SER A 348 31.49 1.42 18.92
C SER A 348 30.13 0.75 18.85
N ASN A 349 29.87 -0.12 19.83
CA ASN A 349 28.70 -0.96 19.99
C ASN A 349 27.41 -0.14 20.12
N GLY A 350 26.59 -0.14 19.08
CA GLY A 350 25.17 0.25 19.14
C GLY A 350 24.30 -0.99 18.98
N LYS A 351 23.61 -1.41 20.06
CA LYS A 351 22.61 -2.49 20.02
C LYS A 351 21.52 -2.15 19.00
N ALA A 352 21.33 -3.02 18.01
CA ALA A 352 20.27 -2.93 17.01
C ALA A 352 18.89 -3.10 17.67
N ILE A 353 17.94 -2.25 17.29
CA ILE A 353 16.57 -2.19 17.84
C ILE A 353 15.64 -3.21 17.14
N TYR A 354 16.15 -3.99 16.19
CA TYR A 354 15.52 -5.18 15.61
C TYR A 354 16.50 -6.35 15.69
N GLY A 355 16.06 -7.52 16.17
CA GLY A 355 16.90 -8.73 16.18
C GLY A 355 17.36 -9.11 14.77
N LYS A 356 18.58 -9.65 14.65
CA LYS A 356 19.20 -10.04 13.36
C LYS A 356 18.24 -10.88 12.51
N ILE A 357 18.04 -10.57 11.23
CA ILE A 357 17.19 -11.32 10.28
C ILE A 357 18.00 -12.46 9.68
N ALA A 358 17.67 -13.70 10.04
CA ALA A 358 18.30 -14.87 9.45
C ALA A 358 17.43 -15.41 8.30
N SER A 359 18.00 -15.41 7.09
CA SER A 359 17.34 -15.90 5.88
C SER A 359 18.13 -17.03 5.25
N LEU A 360 17.40 -18.04 4.76
CA LEU A 360 17.95 -19.08 3.92
C LEU A 360 17.46 -18.87 2.48
N VAL A 361 18.40 -18.78 1.54
CA VAL A 361 18.11 -18.65 0.11
C VAL A 361 18.51 -19.93 -0.59
N CYS A 362 17.61 -20.49 -1.38
CA CYS A 362 17.84 -21.73 -2.11
C CYS A 362 17.79 -21.49 -3.61
N GLY A 363 18.73 -22.06 -4.37
CA GLY A 363 18.62 -22.16 -5.83
C GLY A 363 19.61 -21.36 -6.67
N SER A 364 19.41 -21.40 -7.99
CA SER A 364 20.28 -20.77 -8.99
C SER A 364 20.04 -19.26 -9.15
N GLY A 365 18.86 -18.75 -8.82
CA GLY A 365 18.61 -17.31 -8.74
C GLY A 365 19.10 -16.68 -7.44
N ALA A 366 19.71 -17.48 -6.56
CA ALA A 366 20.14 -17.04 -5.24
C ALA A 366 21.25 -15.99 -5.27
N HIS A 367 22.07 -15.85 -6.34
CA HIS A 367 23.17 -14.88 -6.36
C HIS A 367 22.68 -13.43 -6.19
N ALA A 368 21.68 -13.02 -6.96
CA ALA A 368 21.13 -11.66 -6.85
C ALA A 368 20.51 -11.43 -5.46
N PHE A 369 19.64 -12.34 -5.01
CA PHE A 369 18.99 -12.23 -3.71
C PHE A 369 20.02 -12.20 -2.58
N ALA A 370 20.94 -13.17 -2.56
CA ALA A 370 21.91 -13.31 -1.50
C ALA A 370 22.88 -12.12 -1.46
N GLY A 371 23.31 -11.62 -2.61
CA GLY A 371 24.17 -10.44 -2.67
C GLY A 371 23.46 -9.16 -2.18
N ILE A 372 22.21 -8.94 -2.58
CA ILE A 372 21.43 -7.78 -2.12
C ILE A 372 21.14 -7.90 -0.62
N ALA A 373 20.58 -9.01 -0.18
CA ALA A 373 20.19 -9.22 1.22
C ALA A 373 21.40 -9.19 2.17
N SER A 374 22.57 -9.71 1.76
CA SER A 374 23.78 -9.71 2.58
C SER A 374 24.42 -8.32 2.71
N SER A 375 24.04 -7.36 1.85
CA SER A 375 24.54 -5.99 1.94
C SER A 375 23.82 -5.15 3.00
N LEU A 376 22.68 -5.64 3.50
CA LEU A 376 21.83 -4.92 4.44
C LEU A 376 22.33 -5.07 5.89
N GLN A 377 22.07 -4.05 6.71
CA GLN A 377 22.48 -4.08 8.10
C GLN A 377 21.58 -5.00 8.93
N GLY A 378 22.17 -5.83 9.78
CA GLY A 378 21.41 -6.71 10.67
C GLY A 378 20.79 -7.92 9.97
N THR A 379 21.24 -8.28 8.76
CA THR A 379 20.88 -9.54 8.10
C THR A 379 21.95 -10.60 8.30
N GLU A 380 21.53 -11.85 8.30
CA GLU A 380 22.33 -13.05 8.16
C GLU A 380 21.75 -13.83 7.00
N VAL A 381 22.52 -13.96 5.92
CA VAL A 381 22.06 -14.67 4.74
C VAL A 381 22.84 -15.95 4.59
N ARG A 382 22.13 -17.05 4.51
CA ARG A 382 22.68 -18.39 4.27
C ARG A 382 22.17 -18.86 2.91
N VAL A 383 22.99 -19.60 2.19
CA VAL A 383 22.62 -20.17 0.89
C VAL A 383 22.72 -21.69 0.96
N LEU A 384 21.65 -22.38 0.58
CA LEU A 384 21.63 -23.83 0.43
C LEU A 384 21.56 -24.21 -1.05
N SER A 385 22.49 -25.05 -1.48
CA SER A 385 22.47 -25.66 -2.81
C SER A 385 22.79 -27.15 -2.69
N LEU A 386 21.81 -27.99 -3.03
CA LEU A 386 21.95 -29.45 -3.04
C LEU A 386 22.42 -30.00 -4.39
N TYR A 387 22.51 -29.14 -5.41
CA TYR A 387 22.79 -29.56 -6.78
C TYR A 387 24.29 -29.60 -7.07
N GLN A 388 24.80 -30.80 -7.35
CA GLN A 388 26.20 -31.06 -7.73
C GLN A 388 27.19 -30.44 -6.71
N ASP A 389 28.27 -29.85 -7.21
CA ASP A 389 29.34 -29.20 -6.43
C ASP A 389 29.15 -27.68 -6.33
N LYS A 390 27.94 -27.18 -6.60
CA LYS A 390 27.65 -25.73 -6.65
C LYS A 390 27.94 -25.03 -5.33
N ALA A 391 27.64 -25.67 -4.19
CA ALA A 391 27.88 -25.08 -2.88
C ALA A 391 29.39 -24.95 -2.60
N GLU A 392 30.17 -25.99 -2.91
CA GLU A 392 31.62 -26.02 -2.77
C GLU A 392 32.29 -24.99 -3.68
N ARG A 393 31.89 -24.93 -4.95
CA ARG A 393 32.40 -23.94 -5.92
C ARG A 393 32.13 -22.51 -5.51
N TRP A 394 30.93 -22.23 -4.99
CA TRP A 394 30.59 -20.90 -4.50
C TRP A 394 31.38 -20.57 -3.23
N ASN A 395 31.50 -21.50 -2.29
CA ASN A 395 32.36 -21.32 -1.11
C ASN A 395 33.82 -21.02 -1.48
N ALA A 396 34.39 -21.75 -2.44
CA ALA A 396 35.75 -21.52 -2.93
C ALA A 396 35.89 -20.10 -3.52
N SER A 397 34.91 -19.67 -4.33
CA SER A 397 34.87 -18.31 -4.86
C SER A 397 34.84 -17.26 -3.73
N MET A 398 33.99 -17.47 -2.72
CA MET A 398 33.87 -16.61 -1.53
C MET A 398 35.11 -16.54 -0.64
N GLN A 399 36.08 -17.44 -0.77
CA GLN A 399 37.38 -17.33 -0.07
C GLN A 399 38.28 -16.27 -0.70
N THR A 400 38.08 -15.97 -1.99
CA THR A 400 38.95 -15.06 -2.77
C THR A 400 38.28 -13.75 -3.14
N LYS A 401 36.95 -13.74 -3.29
CA LYS A 401 36.15 -12.59 -3.73
C LYS A 401 34.87 -12.47 -2.92
N ASP A 402 34.45 -11.23 -2.64
CA ASP A 402 33.09 -10.97 -2.21
C ASP A 402 32.15 -11.01 -3.43
N LEU A 403 30.87 -11.32 -3.19
CA LEU A 403 29.86 -11.37 -4.24
C LEU A 403 29.49 -9.95 -4.67
N GLU A 404 29.74 -9.64 -5.93
CA GLU A 404 29.34 -8.40 -6.59
C GLU A 404 27.99 -8.57 -7.30
N VAL A 405 27.03 -7.74 -6.95
CA VAL A 405 25.75 -7.61 -7.66
C VAL A 405 25.68 -6.25 -8.35
N ILE A 406 25.61 -6.26 -9.67
CA ILE A 406 25.51 -5.06 -10.49
C ILE A 406 24.05 -4.82 -10.85
N LEU A 407 23.49 -3.70 -10.41
CA LEU A 407 22.12 -3.29 -10.65
C LEU A 407 22.07 -2.27 -11.79
N HIS A 408 21.58 -2.70 -12.95
CA HIS A 408 21.31 -1.83 -14.07
C HIS A 408 19.93 -1.18 -13.90
N ARG A 409 19.87 0.16 -13.96
CA ARG A 409 18.61 0.91 -13.91
C ARG A 409 18.48 1.78 -15.15
N LYS A 410 17.33 1.71 -15.84
CA LYS A 410 17.07 2.52 -17.03
C LYS A 410 17.23 4.01 -16.68
N GLY A 411 18.15 4.69 -17.36
CA GLY A 411 18.39 6.13 -17.21
C GLY A 411 19.06 6.56 -15.90
N GLN A 412 19.67 5.64 -15.13
CA GLN A 412 20.44 5.94 -13.93
C GLN A 412 21.81 5.27 -13.98
N ASP A 413 22.76 5.80 -13.18
CA ASP A 413 24.05 5.16 -12.99
C ASP A 413 23.88 3.74 -12.45
N THR A 414 24.66 2.81 -13.01
CA THR A 414 24.76 1.45 -12.52
C THR A 414 25.22 1.43 -11.06
N ILE A 415 24.50 0.70 -10.21
CA ILE A 415 24.84 0.55 -8.79
C ILE A 415 25.49 -0.83 -8.61
N SER A 416 26.74 -0.86 -8.15
CA SER A 416 27.38 -2.11 -7.72
C SER A 416 27.28 -2.27 -6.21
N VAL A 417 26.84 -3.45 -5.78
CA VAL A 417 26.75 -3.85 -4.37
C VAL A 417 27.66 -5.04 -4.16
N THR A 418 28.66 -4.89 -3.28
CA THR A 418 29.56 -5.97 -2.90
C THR A 418 29.23 -6.44 -1.50
N SER A 419 28.98 -7.74 -1.32
CA SER A 419 28.62 -8.32 -0.03
C SER A 419 29.02 -9.79 0.04
N LYS A 420 28.87 -10.39 1.22
CA LYS A 420 29.23 -11.80 1.44
C LYS A 420 28.15 -12.49 2.25
N PRO A 421 27.49 -13.54 1.71
CA PRO A 421 26.63 -14.41 2.51
C PRO A 421 27.40 -14.95 3.71
N SER A 422 26.71 -15.13 4.83
CA SER A 422 27.31 -15.67 6.05
C SER A 422 27.75 -17.12 5.89
N MET A 423 27.09 -17.87 5.00
CA MET A 423 27.40 -19.25 4.69
C MET A 423 26.83 -19.65 3.33
N VAL A 424 27.55 -20.47 2.57
CA VAL A 424 27.00 -21.31 1.50
C VAL A 424 27.27 -22.76 1.87
N THR A 425 26.28 -23.64 1.77
CA THR A 425 26.45 -25.04 2.18
C THR A 425 25.54 -25.97 1.39
N LYS A 426 25.86 -27.27 1.41
CA LYS A 426 24.97 -28.36 1.01
C LYS A 426 24.32 -29.07 2.22
N ASN A 427 24.71 -28.70 3.44
CA ASN A 427 24.17 -29.28 4.67
C ASN A 427 22.93 -28.49 5.12
N ALA A 428 21.76 -29.11 5.02
CA ALA A 428 20.49 -28.51 5.42
C ALA A 428 20.40 -28.20 6.93
N GLN A 429 21.02 -29.02 7.78
CA GLN A 429 21.03 -28.80 9.24
C GLN A 429 21.75 -27.50 9.58
N ASP A 430 22.94 -27.31 9.01
CA ASP A 430 23.73 -26.09 9.23
C ASP A 430 22.97 -24.89 8.65
N ALA A 431 22.42 -25.03 7.44
CA ALA A 431 21.67 -23.97 6.77
C ALA A 431 20.49 -23.45 7.61
N MET A 432 19.76 -24.32 8.31
CA MET A 432 18.53 -23.99 9.02
C MET A 432 18.69 -23.47 10.45
N GLN A 433 19.92 -23.39 10.99
CA GLN A 433 20.11 -22.91 12.35
C GLN A 433 19.65 -21.45 12.51
N ASN A 434 18.66 -21.24 13.37
CA ASN A 434 18.08 -19.93 13.70
C ASN A 434 17.50 -19.16 12.49
N VAL A 435 17.05 -19.85 11.44
CA VAL A 435 16.43 -19.22 10.28
C VAL A 435 15.00 -18.77 10.59
N ASP A 436 14.68 -17.53 10.22
CA ASP A 436 13.34 -16.94 10.35
C ASP A 436 12.52 -17.16 9.05
N ILE A 437 13.18 -17.04 7.89
CA ILE A 437 12.56 -17.05 6.56
C ILE A 437 13.38 -17.90 5.58
N VAL A 438 12.71 -18.75 4.81
CA VAL A 438 13.29 -19.57 3.74
C VAL A 438 12.71 -19.13 2.42
N VAL A 439 13.57 -18.79 1.46
CA VAL A 439 13.18 -18.26 0.14
C VAL A 439 13.64 -19.22 -0.94
N PHE A 440 12.68 -19.78 -1.66
CA PHE A 440 12.90 -20.69 -2.79
C PHE A 440 13.01 -19.86 -4.08
N VAL A 441 14.23 -19.80 -4.63
CA VAL A 441 14.58 -19.08 -5.88
C VAL A 441 15.17 -20.07 -6.90
N LEU A 442 14.35 -21.05 -7.30
CA LEU A 442 14.72 -22.13 -8.22
C LEU A 442 13.51 -22.61 -9.03
N PRO A 443 13.73 -23.41 -10.09
CA PRO A 443 12.63 -24.04 -10.83
C PRO A 443 11.76 -24.94 -9.97
N ALA A 444 10.48 -25.07 -10.34
CA ALA A 444 9.47 -25.78 -9.56
C ALA A 444 9.85 -27.24 -9.27
N PHE A 445 10.39 -27.96 -10.25
CA PHE A 445 10.73 -29.38 -10.12
C PHE A 445 11.72 -29.68 -8.98
N ALA A 446 12.54 -28.70 -8.57
CA ALA A 446 13.56 -28.88 -7.56
C ALA A 446 13.13 -28.47 -6.15
N HIS A 447 11.91 -27.94 -5.95
CA HIS A 447 11.42 -27.63 -4.59
C HIS A 447 11.25 -28.89 -3.73
N GLN A 448 10.80 -30.01 -4.31
CA GLN A 448 10.61 -31.27 -3.57
C GLN A 448 11.88 -31.70 -2.85
N VAL A 449 13.00 -31.78 -3.61
CA VAL A 449 14.30 -32.19 -3.09
C VAL A 449 14.77 -31.29 -1.95
N LEU A 450 14.51 -29.98 -2.04
CA LEU A 450 14.84 -29.04 -0.97
C LEU A 450 13.92 -29.20 0.25
N LEU A 451 12.61 -29.34 0.04
CA LEU A 451 11.65 -29.54 1.13
C LEU A 451 11.96 -30.81 1.91
N ASP A 452 12.30 -31.91 1.22
CA ASP A 452 12.70 -33.17 1.87
C ASP A 452 13.96 -33.01 2.72
N ALA A 453 14.97 -32.28 2.21
CA ALA A 453 16.20 -32.02 2.95
C ALA A 453 15.98 -31.07 4.16
N LEU A 454 15.06 -30.12 4.04
CA LEU A 454 14.76 -29.12 5.07
C LEU A 454 13.78 -29.63 6.13
N LYS A 455 12.95 -30.63 5.80
CA LYS A 455 11.86 -31.16 6.64
C LYS A 455 12.26 -31.42 8.10
N PRO A 456 13.43 -32.01 8.43
CA PRO A 456 13.80 -32.28 9.82
C PRO A 456 14.11 -31.02 10.65
N TYR A 457 14.34 -29.88 9.98
CA TYR A 457 14.91 -28.67 10.60
C TYR A 457 13.97 -27.47 10.55
N ILE A 458 12.89 -27.53 9.77
CA ILE A 458 11.85 -26.52 9.75
C ILE A 458 11.10 -26.54 11.09
N LYS A 459 10.90 -25.36 11.66
CA LYS A 459 10.23 -25.18 12.95
C LYS A 459 8.88 -24.48 12.75
N PRO A 460 7.92 -24.68 13.67
CA PRO A 460 6.68 -23.92 13.66
C PRO A 460 6.93 -22.41 13.64
N GLY A 461 6.13 -21.66 12.87
CA GLY A 461 6.30 -20.21 12.67
C GLY A 461 7.42 -19.81 11.71
N THR A 462 8.09 -20.75 11.04
CA THR A 462 9.00 -20.41 9.93
C THR A 462 8.19 -19.85 8.75
N VAL A 463 8.72 -18.82 8.09
CA VAL A 463 8.13 -18.27 6.86
C VAL A 463 8.76 -18.96 5.64
N LEU A 464 7.94 -19.57 4.79
CA LEU A 464 8.34 -20.25 3.56
C LEU A 464 7.86 -19.43 2.36
N VAL A 465 8.77 -19.02 1.49
CA VAL A 465 8.48 -18.13 0.37
C VAL A 465 8.83 -18.79 -0.96
N GLY A 466 7.82 -19.02 -1.81
CA GLY A 466 8.01 -19.37 -3.22
C GLY A 466 8.21 -18.11 -4.05
N MET A 467 9.35 -17.98 -4.73
CA MET A 467 9.66 -16.77 -5.51
C MET A 467 10.37 -17.10 -6.85
N PRO A 468 9.61 -17.44 -7.90
CA PRO A 468 8.20 -17.84 -7.84
C PRO A 468 8.05 -19.24 -7.23
N GLY A 469 6.91 -19.51 -6.59
CA GLY A 469 6.59 -20.86 -6.14
C GLY A 469 6.06 -21.76 -7.24
N GLU A 470 5.51 -21.15 -8.31
CA GLU A 470 4.64 -21.76 -9.32
C GLU A 470 3.35 -22.36 -8.70
N PRO A 471 2.36 -22.76 -9.52
CA PRO A 471 1.16 -23.41 -9.01
C PRO A 471 1.43 -24.67 -8.18
N GLY A 472 0.64 -24.83 -7.11
CA GLY A 472 0.67 -25.93 -6.16
C GLY A 472 1.87 -25.96 -5.20
N PHE A 473 2.62 -24.87 -5.10
CA PHE A 473 3.72 -24.73 -4.13
C PHE A 473 3.28 -25.02 -2.70
N GLU A 474 2.18 -24.42 -2.26
CA GLU A 474 1.62 -24.60 -0.92
C GLU A 474 1.08 -26.01 -0.68
N PHE A 475 0.54 -26.66 -1.71
CA PHE A 475 0.06 -28.04 -1.62
C PHE A 475 1.24 -28.97 -1.35
N GLN A 476 2.33 -28.78 -2.09
CA GLN A 476 3.57 -29.52 -1.89
C GLN A 476 4.17 -29.25 -0.51
N VAL A 477 4.26 -27.99 -0.09
CA VAL A 477 4.78 -27.61 1.24
C VAL A 477 4.00 -28.30 2.36
N ARG A 478 2.66 -28.21 2.33
CA ARG A 478 1.79 -28.81 3.35
C ARG A 478 1.87 -30.34 3.34
N HIS A 479 1.94 -30.95 2.16
CA HIS A 479 2.06 -32.40 2.03
C HIS A 479 3.40 -32.91 2.58
N VAL A 480 4.51 -32.33 2.13
CA VAL A 480 5.86 -32.81 2.49
C VAL A 480 6.16 -32.59 3.97
N LEU A 481 5.81 -31.41 4.49
CA LEU A 481 6.14 -31.01 5.87
C LEU A 481 5.08 -31.46 6.88
N GLY A 482 3.89 -31.88 6.45
CA GLY A 482 2.80 -32.31 7.31
C GLY A 482 2.38 -31.23 8.31
N GLU A 483 2.26 -31.61 9.59
CA GLU A 483 1.84 -30.70 10.67
C GLU A 483 2.76 -29.47 10.79
N SER A 484 4.09 -29.66 10.73
CA SER A 484 5.04 -28.55 10.74
C SER A 484 4.81 -27.57 9.58
N GLY A 485 4.38 -28.08 8.42
CA GLY A 485 4.02 -27.26 7.26
C GLY A 485 2.78 -26.41 7.46
N ARG A 486 1.75 -26.94 8.14
CA ARG A 486 0.54 -26.18 8.49
C ARG A 486 0.83 -25.06 9.49
N GLN A 487 1.79 -25.29 10.39
CA GLN A 487 2.25 -24.29 11.36
C GLN A 487 3.26 -23.29 10.77
N CYS A 488 3.64 -23.44 9.50
CA CYS A 488 4.48 -22.46 8.80
C CYS A 488 3.61 -21.45 8.05
N THR A 489 4.06 -20.21 8.01
CA THR A 489 3.48 -19.20 7.13
C THR A 489 4.01 -19.41 5.72
N VAL A 490 3.12 -19.50 4.73
CA VAL A 490 3.48 -19.69 3.32
C VAL A 490 3.17 -18.44 2.53
N MET A 491 4.14 -17.96 1.76
CA MET A 491 3.97 -16.88 0.79
C MET A 491 4.32 -17.39 -0.60
N ASN A 492 3.55 -16.98 -1.60
CA ASN A 492 3.83 -17.29 -3.00
C ASN A 492 3.71 -16.03 -3.86
N PHE A 493 4.63 -15.87 -4.81
CA PHE A 493 4.72 -14.72 -5.70
C PHE A 493 4.65 -15.13 -7.16
N GLU A 494 4.08 -14.26 -7.98
CA GLU A 494 3.79 -14.52 -9.41
C GLU A 494 5.05 -14.73 -10.27
N SER A 495 6.23 -14.28 -9.82
CA SER A 495 7.46 -14.31 -10.62
C SER A 495 8.72 -13.96 -9.81
N LEU A 496 9.89 -13.97 -10.47
CA LEU A 496 11.14 -13.45 -9.91
C LEU A 496 11.14 -11.91 -9.80
N PRO A 497 11.77 -11.32 -8.76
CA PRO A 497 11.89 -9.86 -8.60
C PRO A 497 12.73 -9.18 -9.68
N TRP A 498 13.66 -9.92 -10.28
CA TRP A 498 14.68 -9.40 -11.18
C TRP A 498 14.83 -10.27 -12.42
N ALA A 499 15.14 -9.62 -13.54
CA ALA A 499 15.83 -10.28 -14.64
C ALA A 499 17.33 -10.23 -14.35
N CYS A 500 17.92 -11.37 -14.01
CA CYS A 500 19.33 -11.44 -13.62
C CYS A 500 20.11 -12.52 -14.37
N ARG A 501 21.41 -12.30 -14.52
CA ARG A 501 22.36 -13.23 -15.12
C ARG A 501 23.61 -13.33 -14.27
N VAL A 502 23.96 -14.54 -13.88
CA VAL A 502 25.25 -14.83 -13.25
C VAL A 502 26.33 -14.73 -14.31
N THR A 503 27.30 -13.82 -14.14
CA THR A 503 28.39 -13.60 -15.09
C THR A 503 29.70 -14.22 -14.60
N GLU A 504 29.90 -14.31 -13.29
CA GLU A 504 30.97 -15.11 -12.68
C GLU A 504 30.38 -15.91 -11.51
N PHE A 505 30.39 -17.25 -11.61
CA PHE A 505 29.73 -18.09 -10.61
C PHE A 505 30.29 -17.86 -9.20
N GLY A 506 29.42 -17.47 -8.28
CA GLY A 506 29.76 -17.23 -6.88
C GLY A 506 30.43 -15.88 -6.58
N ALA A 507 30.82 -15.13 -7.62
CA ALA A 507 31.52 -13.85 -7.48
C ALA A 507 30.78 -12.67 -8.11
N LYS A 508 30.02 -12.86 -9.20
CA LYS A 508 29.40 -11.76 -9.93
C LYS A 508 28.05 -12.10 -10.54
N CYS A 509 27.05 -11.24 -10.29
CA CYS A 509 25.72 -11.33 -10.86
C CYS A 509 25.26 -9.97 -11.37
N GLU A 510 24.65 -9.92 -12.54
CA GLU A 510 24.08 -8.71 -13.12
C GLU A 510 22.56 -8.77 -13.08
N VAL A 511 21.94 -7.75 -12.49
CA VAL A 511 20.50 -7.49 -12.53
C VAL A 511 20.25 -6.54 -13.70
N LEU A 512 19.75 -7.09 -14.80
CA LEU A 512 19.45 -6.39 -16.05
C LEU A 512 18.20 -5.51 -15.94
N GLY A 513 17.29 -5.87 -15.03
CA GLY A 513 16.09 -5.12 -14.74
C GLY A 513 15.46 -5.55 -13.42
N THR A 514 14.89 -4.58 -12.70
CA THR A 514 14.13 -4.80 -11.45
C THR A 514 12.68 -4.44 -11.70
N LYS A 515 11.74 -5.28 -11.24
CA LYS A 515 10.31 -4.94 -11.33
C LYS A 515 9.98 -3.77 -10.39
N GLU A 516 8.99 -2.96 -10.75
CA GLU A 516 8.49 -1.90 -9.88
C GLU A 516 7.66 -2.46 -8.72
N THR A 517 6.83 -3.46 -9.03
CA THR A 517 5.97 -4.15 -8.07
C THR A 517 6.06 -5.66 -8.28
N LEU A 518 5.75 -6.43 -7.23
CA LEU A 518 5.65 -7.88 -7.28
C LEU A 518 4.42 -8.34 -6.50
N LEU A 519 3.48 -8.97 -7.19
CA LEU A 519 2.25 -9.47 -6.59
C LEU A 519 2.48 -10.86 -5.96
N GLY A 520 1.93 -11.05 -4.78
CA GLY A 520 1.88 -12.34 -4.12
C GLY A 520 0.73 -12.43 -3.13
N ALA A 521 0.61 -13.58 -2.49
CA ALA A 521 -0.36 -13.83 -1.44
C ALA A 521 0.31 -14.60 -0.29
N LEU A 522 -0.39 -14.66 0.83
CA LEU A 522 0.10 -15.10 2.12
C LEU A 522 -0.97 -15.97 2.77
N LYS A 523 -0.57 -17.09 3.35
CA LYS A 523 -1.36 -17.85 4.33
C LYS A 523 -0.55 -17.97 5.62
N GLU A 524 -1.10 -17.46 6.71
CA GLU A 524 -0.50 -17.61 8.04
C GLU A 524 -0.56 -19.06 8.51
N GLY A 525 0.46 -19.48 9.27
CA GLY A 525 0.51 -20.79 9.89
C GLY A 525 -0.53 -20.97 11.00
N GLU A 526 -1.03 -22.18 11.14
CA GLU A 526 -2.00 -22.57 12.17
C GLU A 526 -1.37 -22.55 13.56
N GLY A 527 -1.97 -21.79 14.49
CA GLY A 527 -1.61 -21.81 15.91
C GLY A 527 -0.24 -21.25 16.28
N VAL A 528 0.62 -20.90 15.30
CA VAL A 528 1.98 -20.38 15.55
C VAL A 528 2.27 -19.20 14.63
N ALA A 529 2.31 -18.00 15.22
CA ALA A 529 2.66 -16.78 14.50
C ALA A 529 4.17 -16.74 14.16
N PRO A 530 4.54 -16.14 13.00
CA PRO A 530 5.93 -15.95 12.65
C PRO A 530 6.63 -14.98 13.61
N LYS A 531 7.92 -15.19 13.87
CA LYS A 531 8.71 -14.35 14.78
C LYS A 531 8.80 -12.89 14.35
N LYS A 532 8.72 -12.65 13.05
CA LYS A 532 8.79 -11.34 12.41
C LYS A 532 7.70 -11.27 11.36
N ASP A 533 7.19 -10.05 11.13
CA ASP A 533 6.21 -9.82 10.08
C ASP A 533 6.76 -10.28 8.71
N PRO A 534 6.10 -11.24 8.03
CA PRO A 534 6.63 -11.87 6.82
C PRO A 534 6.87 -10.87 5.68
N VAL A 535 5.91 -9.97 5.46
CA VAL A 535 5.90 -9.06 4.31
C VAL A 535 6.99 -8.00 4.44
N SER A 536 7.07 -7.32 5.59
CA SER A 536 8.11 -6.31 5.84
C SER A 536 9.50 -6.93 5.93
N THR A 537 9.63 -8.15 6.45
CA THR A 537 10.90 -8.88 6.48
C THR A 537 11.39 -9.17 5.06
N LEU A 538 10.53 -9.71 4.20
CA LEU A 538 10.89 -9.99 2.81
C LEU A 538 11.14 -8.70 2.01
N GLN A 539 10.32 -7.66 2.21
CA GLN A 539 10.54 -6.35 1.59
C GLN A 539 11.89 -5.77 1.99
N TYR A 540 12.27 -5.89 3.27
CA TYR A 540 13.58 -5.44 3.72
C TYR A 540 14.69 -6.20 3.00
N LEU A 541 14.61 -7.53 2.91
CA LEU A 541 15.62 -8.38 2.25
C LEU A 541 15.78 -8.09 0.75
N LEU A 542 14.68 -7.75 0.06
CA LEU A 542 14.70 -7.36 -1.36
C LEU A 542 15.22 -5.94 -1.59
N GLY A 543 15.13 -5.08 -0.58
CA GLY A 543 15.46 -3.67 -0.66
C GLY A 543 14.27 -2.80 -1.13
N PRO A 544 14.52 -1.61 -1.69
CA PRO A 544 13.44 -0.65 -2.01
C PRO A 544 12.55 -1.06 -3.19
N LEU A 545 13.01 -1.95 -4.06
CA LEU A 545 12.27 -2.45 -5.22
C LEU A 545 12.57 -3.94 -5.44
N PRO A 546 11.60 -4.74 -5.94
CA PRO A 546 10.20 -4.35 -6.17
C PRO A 546 9.44 -4.06 -4.87
N LYS A 547 8.37 -3.26 -4.97
CA LYS A 547 7.40 -3.13 -3.88
C LYS A 547 6.50 -4.36 -3.85
N LEU A 548 6.45 -5.05 -2.71
CA LEU A 548 5.59 -6.20 -2.53
C LEU A 548 4.14 -5.76 -2.37
N ILE A 549 3.25 -6.36 -3.17
CA ILE A 549 1.80 -6.22 -3.04
C ILE A 549 1.28 -7.60 -2.65
N VAL A 550 0.99 -7.77 -1.35
CA VAL A 550 0.50 -9.03 -0.80
C VAL A 550 -1.00 -8.89 -0.54
N SER A 551 -1.81 -9.50 -1.39
CA SER A 551 -3.28 -9.44 -1.32
C SER A 551 -3.91 -10.71 -1.88
N GLY A 552 -5.21 -10.90 -1.65
CA GLY A 552 -5.94 -12.06 -2.16
C GLY A 552 -5.54 -13.38 -1.51
N HIS A 553 -6.00 -14.47 -2.13
CA HIS A 553 -5.71 -15.83 -1.71
C HIS A 553 -4.56 -16.46 -2.51
N LEU A 554 -3.84 -17.43 -1.93
CA LEU A 554 -2.75 -18.14 -2.62
C LEU A 554 -3.23 -18.83 -3.91
N VAL A 555 -4.43 -19.43 -3.91
CA VAL A 555 -5.07 -19.98 -5.12
C VAL A 555 -5.20 -18.92 -6.23
N GLY A 556 -5.50 -17.67 -5.90
CA GLY A 556 -5.57 -16.60 -6.89
C GLY A 556 -4.22 -16.34 -7.56
N VAL A 557 -3.11 -16.40 -6.81
CA VAL A 557 -1.75 -16.31 -7.36
C VAL A 557 -1.44 -17.50 -8.26
N GLN A 558 -1.85 -18.72 -7.87
CA GLN A 558 -1.69 -19.91 -8.70
C GLN A 558 -2.45 -19.81 -10.03
N LEU A 559 -3.70 -19.34 -9.99
CA LEU A 559 -4.52 -19.15 -11.18
C LEU A 559 -3.95 -18.06 -12.09
N MET A 560 -3.29 -17.05 -11.52
CA MET A 560 -2.60 -15.98 -12.25
C MET A 560 -1.14 -16.29 -12.61
N SER A 561 -0.69 -17.55 -12.51
CA SER A 561 0.56 -17.98 -13.12
C SER A 561 0.42 -18.04 -14.64
N VAL A 562 0.41 -16.86 -15.27
CA VAL A 562 0.11 -16.65 -16.69
C VAL A 562 0.94 -17.56 -17.60
N ASN A 563 2.21 -17.81 -17.29
CA ASN A 563 3.09 -18.68 -18.06
C ASN A 563 2.51 -20.09 -18.27
N ALA A 564 1.80 -20.64 -17.28
CA ALA A 564 1.24 -21.98 -17.29
C ALA A 564 0.26 -22.21 -18.46
N TYR A 565 -0.51 -21.19 -18.82
CA TYR A 565 -1.48 -21.25 -19.91
C TYR A 565 -1.10 -20.39 -21.12
N LEU A 566 -0.20 -19.40 -20.97
CA LEU A 566 0.35 -18.63 -22.08
C LEU A 566 1.24 -19.50 -22.96
N HIS A 567 2.28 -20.12 -22.40
CA HIS A 567 3.24 -20.87 -23.21
C HIS A 567 2.60 -22.11 -23.83
N THR A 568 1.77 -22.80 -23.06
CA THR A 568 1.12 -24.05 -23.47
C THR A 568 0.05 -23.79 -24.55
N SER A 569 -0.75 -22.72 -24.44
CA SER A 569 -1.74 -22.37 -25.47
C SER A 569 -1.11 -21.88 -26.77
N ILE A 570 -0.03 -21.10 -26.71
CA ILE A 570 0.71 -20.67 -27.91
C ILE A 570 1.33 -21.89 -28.59
N THR A 571 1.99 -22.76 -27.82
CA THR A 571 2.61 -23.98 -28.35
C THR A 571 1.56 -24.92 -28.95
N TYR A 572 0.42 -25.12 -28.29
CA TYR A 572 -0.71 -25.85 -28.84
C TYR A 572 -1.19 -25.23 -30.15
N GLY A 573 -1.46 -23.91 -30.18
CA GLY A 573 -2.00 -23.24 -31.35
C GLY A 573 -1.06 -23.25 -32.55
N GLN A 574 0.26 -23.26 -32.32
CA GLN A 574 1.28 -23.32 -33.37
C GLN A 574 1.46 -24.74 -33.94
N TRP A 575 1.41 -25.77 -33.09
CA TRP A 575 1.86 -27.12 -33.45
C TRP A 575 0.73 -28.16 -33.48
N VAL A 576 -0.51 -27.79 -33.16
CA VAL A 576 -1.65 -28.68 -33.33
C VAL A 576 -1.84 -29.00 -34.82
N GLY A 577 -1.89 -30.29 -35.15
CA GLY A 577 -2.01 -30.75 -36.53
C GLY A 577 -0.75 -30.61 -37.38
N TRP A 578 0.42 -30.36 -36.77
CA TRP A 578 1.71 -30.40 -37.46
C TRP A 578 1.93 -31.79 -38.10
N ASP A 579 2.42 -31.79 -39.34
CA ASP A 579 2.57 -32.97 -40.21
C ASP A 579 3.83 -33.79 -39.94
N GLY A 580 4.72 -33.28 -39.08
CA GLY A 580 6.01 -33.90 -38.77
C GLY A 580 7.17 -33.37 -39.61
N GLU A 581 6.91 -32.51 -40.59
CA GLU A 581 7.94 -32.00 -41.49
C GLU A 581 8.79 -30.89 -40.85
N PRO A 582 10.14 -30.95 -40.97
CA PRO A 582 11.01 -29.90 -40.46
C PRO A 582 10.81 -28.55 -41.16
N LEU A 583 10.86 -27.46 -40.40
CA LEU A 583 10.75 -26.10 -40.94
C LEU A 583 12.10 -25.57 -41.41
N ALA A 584 12.09 -24.71 -42.44
CA ALA A 584 13.27 -24.01 -42.92
C ALA A 584 13.79 -22.94 -41.93
N GLU A 585 12.89 -22.38 -41.11
CA GLU A 585 13.24 -21.43 -40.06
C GLU A 585 12.43 -21.66 -38.79
N ALA A 586 13.04 -21.34 -37.65
CA ALA A 586 12.35 -21.37 -36.37
C ALA A 586 11.31 -20.22 -36.27
N PRO A 587 10.01 -20.53 -36.06
CA PRO A 587 8.95 -19.53 -36.06
C PRO A 587 9.05 -18.64 -34.82
N LEU A 588 8.61 -17.38 -34.96
CA LEU A 588 8.47 -16.46 -33.82
C LEU A 588 7.45 -17.01 -32.82
N PHE A 589 7.70 -16.81 -31.53
CA PHE A 589 6.81 -17.30 -30.46
C PHE A 589 5.65 -16.35 -30.23
N TYR A 590 5.93 -15.17 -29.65
CA TYR A 590 4.89 -14.19 -29.32
C TYR A 590 4.48 -13.33 -30.53
N ASN A 591 5.45 -12.76 -31.25
CA ASN A 591 5.14 -11.92 -32.43
C ASN A 591 4.68 -12.74 -33.65
N GLY A 592 4.85 -14.06 -33.61
CA GLY A 592 4.33 -15.01 -34.61
C GLY A 592 3.02 -15.66 -34.19
N LEU A 593 2.37 -15.18 -33.12
CA LEU A 593 1.09 -15.68 -32.66
C LEU A 593 0.07 -15.66 -33.81
N THR A 594 -0.75 -16.70 -33.92
CA THR A 594 -1.88 -16.76 -34.85
C THR A 594 -3.18 -16.37 -34.14
N GLU A 595 -4.21 -15.93 -34.88
CA GLU A 595 -5.53 -15.63 -34.28
C GLU A 595 -6.14 -16.85 -33.60
N SER A 596 -5.98 -18.05 -34.17
CA SER A 596 -6.45 -19.28 -33.55
C SER A 596 -5.75 -19.58 -32.23
N ALA A 597 -4.44 -19.36 -32.15
CA ALA A 597 -3.65 -19.49 -30.92
C ALA A 597 -4.06 -18.43 -29.86
N ALA A 598 -4.36 -17.21 -30.28
CA ALA A 598 -4.87 -16.18 -29.39
C ALA A 598 -6.28 -16.50 -28.87
N ASN A 599 -7.16 -17.06 -29.71
CA ASN A 599 -8.51 -17.45 -29.33
C ASN A 599 -8.52 -18.59 -28.30
N ILE A 600 -7.66 -19.60 -28.48
CA ILE A 600 -7.53 -20.67 -27.47
C ILE A 600 -6.94 -20.13 -26.17
N LEU A 601 -5.93 -19.26 -26.23
CA LEU A 601 -5.37 -18.62 -25.04
C LEU A 601 -6.42 -17.80 -24.28
N SER A 602 -7.22 -17.01 -25.00
CA SER A 602 -8.32 -16.24 -24.42
C SER A 602 -9.35 -17.16 -23.75
N SER A 603 -9.76 -18.23 -24.43
CA SER A 603 -10.74 -19.19 -23.91
C SER A 603 -10.24 -19.92 -22.67
N VAL A 604 -8.95 -20.30 -22.63
CA VAL A 604 -8.32 -20.86 -21.43
C VAL A 604 -8.30 -19.83 -20.30
N SER A 605 -8.03 -18.56 -20.60
CA SER A 605 -8.06 -17.49 -19.61
C SER A 605 -9.47 -17.22 -19.07
N ASP A 606 -10.51 -17.35 -19.88
CA ASP A 606 -11.92 -17.26 -19.44
C ASP A 606 -12.27 -18.40 -18.46
N GLU A 607 -11.76 -19.61 -18.72
CA GLU A 607 -11.89 -20.74 -17.80
C GLU A 607 -11.16 -20.47 -16.49
N VAL A 608 -9.94 -19.91 -16.51
CA VAL A 608 -9.20 -19.50 -15.30
C VAL A 608 -10.00 -18.51 -14.45
N VAL A 609 -10.58 -17.47 -15.07
CA VAL A 609 -11.43 -16.49 -14.38
C VAL A 609 -12.70 -17.16 -13.81
N SER A 610 -13.28 -18.10 -14.54
CA SER A 610 -14.46 -18.86 -14.11
C SER A 610 -14.15 -19.78 -12.92
N ILE A 611 -12.99 -20.43 -12.92
CA ILE A 611 -12.47 -21.22 -11.79
C ILE A 611 -12.34 -20.34 -10.56
N ALA A 612 -11.71 -19.17 -10.70
CA ALA A 612 -11.54 -18.22 -9.60
C ALA A 612 -12.88 -17.76 -9.02
N LYS A 613 -13.81 -17.35 -9.87
CA LYS A 613 -15.16 -16.94 -9.44
C LYS A 613 -15.87 -18.04 -8.66
N ALA A 614 -15.94 -19.24 -9.23
CA ALA A 614 -16.62 -20.37 -8.60
C ALA A 614 -15.93 -20.81 -7.29
N PHE A 615 -14.59 -20.78 -7.23
CA PHE A 615 -13.84 -21.05 -6.01
C PHE A 615 -14.14 -20.00 -4.93
N GLY A 616 -14.13 -18.72 -5.27
CA GLY A 616 -14.47 -17.62 -4.36
C GLY A 616 -15.91 -17.71 -3.84
N GLU A 617 -16.88 -18.02 -4.70
CA GLU A 617 -18.29 -18.21 -4.32
C GLU A 617 -18.48 -19.39 -3.35
N LYS A 618 -17.74 -20.49 -3.55
CA LYS A 618 -17.83 -21.70 -2.71
C LYS A 618 -17.12 -21.55 -1.36
N THR A 619 -16.00 -20.83 -1.31
CA THR A 619 -15.11 -20.82 -0.15
C THR A 619 -15.09 -19.50 0.61
N GLY A 620 -15.59 -18.41 0.00
CA GLY A 620 -15.45 -17.06 0.52
C GLY A 620 -14.04 -16.47 0.39
N ALA A 621 -13.12 -17.15 -0.30
CA ALA A 621 -11.76 -16.68 -0.48
C ALA A 621 -11.67 -15.49 -1.45
N ASP A 622 -10.78 -14.54 -1.17
CA ASP A 622 -10.57 -13.36 -2.00
C ASP A 622 -9.84 -13.70 -3.31
N MET A 623 -10.58 -13.64 -4.41
CA MET A 623 -10.12 -13.91 -5.78
C MET A 623 -9.99 -12.63 -6.62
N SER A 624 -10.03 -11.44 -6.00
CA SER A 624 -10.03 -10.14 -6.71
C SER A 624 -8.79 -9.90 -7.57
N ASN A 625 -7.69 -10.60 -7.30
CA ASN A 625 -6.45 -10.52 -8.08
C ASN A 625 -6.48 -11.34 -9.39
N VAL A 626 -7.50 -12.18 -9.61
CA VAL A 626 -7.60 -12.99 -10.82
C VAL A 626 -8.33 -12.20 -11.92
N GLU A 627 -7.66 -12.02 -13.05
CA GLU A 627 -8.17 -11.27 -14.20
C GLU A 627 -7.89 -12.02 -15.51
N HIS A 628 -8.62 -11.66 -16.56
CA HIS A 628 -8.34 -12.18 -17.90
C HIS A 628 -6.94 -11.71 -18.37
N ILE A 629 -6.20 -12.58 -19.06
CA ILE A 629 -4.81 -12.35 -19.48
C ILE A 629 -4.61 -11.08 -20.31
N TYR A 630 -5.64 -10.65 -21.05
CA TYR A 630 -5.62 -9.36 -21.76
C TYR A 630 -5.39 -8.18 -20.79
N TYR A 631 -6.11 -8.13 -19.66
CA TYR A 631 -5.96 -7.07 -18.68
C TYR A 631 -4.61 -7.15 -17.96
N TRP A 632 -4.12 -8.36 -17.73
CA TRP A 632 -2.75 -8.58 -17.24
C TRP A 632 -1.71 -7.98 -18.20
N TYR A 633 -1.86 -8.18 -19.52
CA TYR A 633 -0.99 -7.54 -20.52
C TYR A 633 -1.07 -6.01 -20.49
N MET A 634 -2.28 -5.46 -20.36
CA MET A 634 -2.46 -4.00 -20.26
C MET A 634 -1.82 -3.42 -18.99
N ARG A 635 -1.80 -4.19 -17.89
CA ARG A 635 -1.15 -3.81 -16.64
C ARG A 635 0.37 -3.94 -16.71
N CYS A 636 0.89 -5.03 -17.27
CA CYS A 636 2.32 -5.36 -17.26
C CYS A 636 3.11 -4.70 -18.39
N TYR A 637 2.52 -4.53 -19.57
CA TYR A 637 3.19 -4.03 -20.78
C TYR A 637 2.48 -2.82 -21.43
N PRO A 638 1.95 -1.84 -20.68
CA PRO A 638 1.13 -0.76 -21.26
C PRO A 638 1.87 0.10 -22.28
N GLN A 639 3.20 0.18 -22.20
CA GLN A 639 4.04 1.02 -23.07
C GLN A 639 4.70 0.24 -24.21
N ASP A 640 4.81 -1.08 -24.09
CA ASP A 640 5.47 -1.92 -25.09
C ASP A 640 4.50 -2.43 -26.16
N ILE A 641 3.19 -2.36 -25.91
CA ILE A 641 2.12 -2.81 -26.80
C ILE A 641 1.66 -1.65 -27.70
N ALA A 642 1.85 -1.79 -29.01
CA ALA A 642 1.46 -0.77 -29.98
C ALA A 642 -0.04 -0.81 -30.33
N ASP A 643 -0.60 -2.01 -30.52
CA ASP A 643 -2.02 -2.21 -30.81
C ASP A 643 -2.69 -2.95 -29.65
N LYS A 644 -3.67 -2.29 -29.02
CA LYS A 644 -4.38 -2.79 -27.83
C LYS A 644 -5.80 -3.26 -28.15
N THR A 645 -6.16 -3.41 -29.42
CA THR A 645 -7.53 -3.72 -29.86
C THR A 645 -8.05 -5.01 -29.24
N ASN A 646 -7.22 -6.05 -29.18
CA ASN A 646 -7.57 -7.34 -28.58
C ASN A 646 -6.30 -8.08 -28.12
N LEU A 647 -6.47 -9.28 -27.54
CA LEU A 647 -5.35 -10.09 -27.04
C LEU A 647 -4.35 -10.48 -28.14
N TYR A 648 -4.85 -10.81 -29.34
CA TYR A 648 -4.01 -11.19 -30.47
C TYR A 648 -3.07 -10.05 -30.88
N THR A 649 -3.62 -8.87 -31.17
CA THR A 649 -2.81 -7.72 -31.58
C THR A 649 -1.93 -7.22 -30.44
N ALA A 650 -2.40 -7.33 -29.18
CA ALA A 650 -1.62 -6.95 -28.01
C ALA A 650 -0.34 -7.78 -27.86
N ILE A 651 -0.41 -9.10 -27.98
CA ILE A 651 0.78 -9.96 -27.89
C ILE A 651 1.66 -9.78 -29.13
N GLN A 652 1.06 -9.75 -30.32
CA GLN A 652 1.79 -9.68 -31.58
C GLN A 652 2.60 -8.39 -31.71
N THR A 653 2.06 -7.27 -31.23
CA THR A 653 2.71 -5.95 -31.31
C THR A 653 3.50 -5.58 -30.06
N ASN A 654 3.62 -6.48 -29.08
CA ASN A 654 4.43 -6.24 -27.89
C ASN A 654 5.93 -6.23 -28.25
N ALA A 655 6.54 -5.04 -28.16
CA ALA A 655 7.95 -4.83 -28.48
C ALA A 655 8.90 -5.56 -27.53
N ALA A 656 8.46 -5.89 -26.30
CA ALA A 656 9.27 -6.61 -25.32
C ALA A 656 9.61 -8.06 -25.75
N TYR A 657 8.85 -8.62 -26.69
CA TYR A 657 9.02 -10.00 -27.15
C TYR A 657 9.72 -10.14 -28.51
N ARG A 658 10.18 -9.03 -29.08
CA ARG A 658 10.76 -8.99 -30.43
C ARG A 658 11.88 -10.02 -30.59
N GLY A 659 11.72 -10.90 -31.59
CA GLY A 659 12.72 -11.88 -31.98
C GLY A 659 12.77 -13.16 -31.14
N LEU A 660 11.89 -13.31 -30.14
CA LEU A 660 11.76 -14.57 -29.42
C LEU A 660 11.11 -15.63 -30.32
N LYS A 661 11.75 -16.80 -30.40
CA LYS A 661 11.34 -17.91 -31.27
C LYS A 661 10.87 -19.11 -30.46
N HIS A 662 10.13 -20.00 -31.12
CA HIS A 662 9.76 -21.28 -30.55
C HIS A 662 11.01 -22.11 -30.19
N PRO A 663 10.98 -22.85 -29.07
CA PRO A 663 11.99 -23.86 -28.77
C PRO A 663 11.99 -24.93 -29.86
N VAL A 664 13.16 -25.15 -30.45
CA VAL A 664 13.33 -26.08 -31.58
C VAL A 664 14.62 -26.87 -31.45
N LYS A 665 14.60 -28.10 -31.95
CA LYS A 665 15.77 -28.93 -32.21
C LYS A 665 16.23 -28.69 -33.64
N ILE A 666 17.55 -28.66 -33.84
CA ILE A 666 18.15 -28.51 -35.17
C ILE A 666 18.48 -29.90 -35.69
N THR A 667 18.01 -30.24 -36.88
CA THR A 667 18.32 -31.50 -37.57
C THR A 667 19.72 -31.45 -38.20
N GLU A 668 20.23 -32.59 -38.64
CA GLU A 668 21.56 -32.68 -39.28
C GLU A 668 21.65 -31.83 -40.57
N ASP A 669 20.54 -31.69 -41.30
CA ASP A 669 20.43 -30.84 -42.49
C ASP A 669 20.15 -29.35 -42.18
N GLY A 670 20.21 -28.96 -40.90
CA GLY A 670 20.06 -27.56 -40.46
C GLY A 670 18.62 -27.04 -40.42
N LYS A 671 17.62 -27.92 -40.52
CA LYS A 671 16.20 -27.57 -40.37
C LYS A 671 15.75 -27.63 -38.92
N PHE A 672 14.53 -27.16 -38.65
CA PHE A 672 14.03 -26.96 -37.30
C PHE A 672 12.80 -27.84 -37.00
N LEU A 673 12.85 -28.56 -35.89
CA LEU A 673 11.76 -29.36 -35.34
C LEU A 673 11.32 -28.81 -33.98
N PRO A 674 10.03 -28.89 -33.59
CA PRO A 674 9.59 -28.44 -32.26
C PRO A 674 10.29 -29.22 -31.14
N ASP A 675 10.71 -28.50 -30.08
CA ASP A 675 11.28 -29.13 -28.89
C ASP A 675 10.26 -29.21 -27.74
N PHE A 676 9.51 -30.31 -27.69
CA PHE A 676 8.56 -30.57 -26.59
C PHE A 676 9.21 -30.98 -25.26
N THR A 677 10.55 -31.09 -25.20
CA THR A 677 11.28 -31.35 -23.95
C THR A 677 11.66 -30.05 -23.23
N HIS A 678 11.45 -28.89 -23.88
CA HIS A 678 11.72 -27.58 -23.32
C HIS A 678 10.86 -27.30 -22.07
N ARG A 679 11.34 -26.39 -21.20
CA ARG A 679 10.67 -26.03 -19.93
C ARG A 679 9.24 -25.50 -20.08
N TYR A 680 8.89 -24.94 -21.24
CA TYR A 680 7.51 -24.53 -21.55
C TYR A 680 6.51 -25.68 -21.52
N MET A 681 6.99 -26.91 -21.64
CA MET A 681 6.18 -28.12 -21.51
C MET A 681 6.48 -28.79 -20.17
N THR A 682 7.75 -29.06 -19.89
CA THR A 682 8.18 -29.87 -18.74
C THR A 682 8.02 -29.18 -17.39
N GLU A 683 7.84 -27.86 -17.34
CA GLU A 683 7.56 -27.10 -16.13
C GLU A 683 6.09 -26.64 -16.09
N ASP A 684 5.62 -25.94 -17.13
CA ASP A 684 4.30 -25.30 -17.16
C ASP A 684 3.12 -26.27 -17.21
N ILE A 685 3.32 -27.53 -17.63
CA ILE A 685 2.26 -28.57 -17.59
C ILE A 685 2.12 -29.16 -16.17
N PRO A 686 3.11 -29.89 -15.62
CA PRO A 686 2.95 -30.58 -14.32
C PRO A 686 2.89 -29.62 -13.13
N PHE A 687 3.53 -28.45 -13.23
CA PHE A 687 3.55 -27.45 -12.15
C PHE A 687 2.70 -26.23 -12.46
N GLY A 688 1.91 -26.26 -13.53
CA GLY A 688 1.03 -25.15 -13.93
C GLY A 688 -0.36 -25.64 -14.34
N LEU A 689 -0.55 -25.96 -15.62
CA LEU A 689 -1.87 -26.24 -16.20
C LEU A 689 -2.57 -27.44 -15.54
N ALA A 690 -1.84 -28.50 -15.17
CA ALA A 690 -2.40 -29.62 -14.42
C ALA A 690 -2.91 -29.21 -13.04
N VAL A 691 -2.25 -28.25 -12.38
CA VAL A 691 -2.68 -27.74 -11.07
C VAL A 691 -3.96 -26.93 -11.20
N ILE A 692 -4.01 -26.01 -12.17
CA ILE A 692 -5.20 -25.20 -12.48
C ILE A 692 -6.38 -26.13 -12.78
N ARG A 693 -6.16 -27.15 -13.61
CA ARG A 693 -7.18 -28.15 -13.94
C ARG A 693 -7.66 -28.93 -12.71
N GLY A 694 -6.75 -29.27 -11.80
CA GLY A 694 -7.08 -30.01 -10.59
C GLY A 694 -7.93 -29.20 -9.61
N ILE A 695 -7.65 -27.90 -9.50
CA ILE A 695 -8.51 -26.96 -8.76
C ILE A 695 -9.90 -26.91 -9.39
N ALA A 696 -10.00 -26.85 -10.72
CA ALA A 696 -11.28 -26.86 -11.45
C ALA A 696 -12.10 -28.13 -11.19
N GLU A 697 -11.44 -29.29 -11.12
CA GLU A 697 -12.08 -30.57 -10.82
C GLU A 697 -12.71 -30.59 -9.44
N ILE A 698 -11.98 -30.08 -8.43
CA ILE A 698 -12.42 -30.05 -7.03
C ILE A 698 -13.65 -29.14 -6.85
N ILE A 699 -13.72 -28.03 -7.60
CA ILE A 699 -14.90 -27.17 -7.60
C ILE A 699 -16.02 -27.70 -8.52
N GLY A 700 -15.80 -28.77 -9.28
CA GLY A 700 -16.79 -29.34 -10.19
C GLY A 700 -17.10 -28.46 -11.40
N LEU A 701 -16.11 -27.72 -11.90
CA LEU A 701 -16.24 -26.88 -13.10
C LEU A 701 -15.64 -27.58 -14.32
N GLU A 702 -16.36 -27.58 -15.44
CA GLU A 702 -15.84 -28.07 -16.71
C GLU A 702 -14.89 -27.04 -17.33
N THR A 703 -13.79 -27.53 -17.91
CA THR A 703 -12.76 -26.70 -18.53
C THR A 703 -12.35 -27.28 -19.88
N PRO A 704 -13.24 -27.25 -20.89
CA PRO A 704 -13.01 -27.91 -22.18
C PRO A 704 -11.76 -27.42 -22.91
N ASN A 705 -11.37 -26.16 -22.78
CA ASN A 705 -10.19 -25.60 -23.43
C ASN A 705 -8.90 -26.00 -22.71
N ILE A 706 -8.88 -25.94 -21.37
CA ILE A 706 -7.76 -26.48 -20.58
C ILE A 706 -7.60 -27.98 -20.86
N ASP A 707 -8.70 -28.75 -20.90
CA ASP A 707 -8.68 -30.19 -21.21
C ASP A 707 -8.07 -30.45 -22.59
N ARG A 708 -8.43 -29.64 -23.58
CA ARG A 708 -7.91 -29.73 -24.95
C ARG A 708 -6.41 -29.49 -24.99
N VAL A 709 -5.94 -28.40 -24.39
CA VAL A 709 -4.51 -28.05 -24.36
C VAL A 709 -3.70 -29.07 -23.56
N LEU A 710 -4.21 -29.50 -22.40
CA LEU A 710 -3.54 -30.47 -21.52
C LEU A 710 -3.45 -31.86 -22.16
N THR A 711 -4.54 -32.34 -22.78
CA THR A 711 -4.57 -33.65 -23.46
C THR A 711 -3.59 -33.69 -24.62
N TRP A 712 -3.52 -32.63 -25.43
CA TRP A 712 -2.53 -32.55 -26.50
C TRP A 712 -1.09 -32.47 -25.95
N SER A 713 -0.86 -31.63 -24.94
CA SER A 713 0.47 -31.41 -24.37
C SER A 713 1.05 -32.67 -23.74
N GLN A 714 0.23 -33.43 -22.99
CA GLN A 714 0.69 -34.67 -22.36
C GLN A 714 1.10 -35.73 -23.40
N GLN A 715 0.41 -35.80 -24.55
CA GLN A 715 0.79 -36.68 -25.65
C GLN A 715 2.16 -36.31 -26.23
N GLN A 716 2.40 -35.01 -26.48
CA GLN A 716 3.69 -34.55 -26.99
C GLN A 716 4.85 -34.78 -26.01
N MET A 717 4.55 -34.84 -24.71
CA MET A 717 5.52 -35.09 -23.65
C MET A 717 5.69 -36.58 -23.32
N GLU A 718 4.91 -37.48 -23.93
CA GLU A 718 4.81 -38.90 -23.56
C GLU A 718 4.46 -39.10 -22.07
N LYS A 719 3.53 -38.26 -21.59
CA LYS A 719 3.01 -38.25 -20.22
C LYS A 719 1.50 -38.43 -20.21
N GLU A 720 0.97 -38.84 -19.06
CA GLU A 720 -0.46 -39.00 -18.88
C GLU A 720 -0.91 -38.43 -17.54
N TYR A 721 -1.52 -37.24 -17.58
CA TYR A 721 -2.06 -36.57 -16.41
C TYR A 721 -3.60 -36.65 -16.40
N LEU A 722 -4.23 -36.30 -17.52
CA LEU A 722 -5.68 -36.28 -17.69
C LEU A 722 -6.14 -37.53 -18.45
N VAL A 723 -7.11 -38.27 -17.88
CA VAL A 723 -7.76 -39.45 -18.48
C VAL A 723 -9.25 -39.36 -18.20
N ASP A 724 -10.10 -39.55 -19.22
CA ASP A 724 -11.57 -39.42 -19.10
C ASP A 724 -12.02 -38.10 -18.43
N LYS A 725 -11.33 -37.00 -18.78
CA LYS A 725 -11.53 -35.65 -18.19
C LYS A 725 -11.30 -35.56 -16.68
N LYS A 726 -10.55 -36.51 -16.10
CA LYS A 726 -10.14 -36.48 -14.69
C LYS A 726 -8.62 -36.56 -14.55
N LEU A 727 -8.07 -35.92 -13.53
CA LEU A 727 -6.65 -36.03 -13.18
C LEU A 727 -6.35 -37.36 -12.49
N GLN A 728 -6.39 -38.44 -13.27
CA GLN A 728 -6.18 -39.82 -12.82
C GLN A 728 -5.17 -40.59 -13.68
N GLY A 729 -4.43 -39.89 -14.55
CA GLY A 729 -3.39 -40.50 -15.37
C GLY A 729 -2.19 -40.99 -14.55
N LYS A 730 -1.40 -41.90 -15.14
CA LYS A 730 -0.28 -42.56 -14.43
C LYS A 730 0.83 -41.60 -13.98
N ASP A 731 0.96 -40.41 -14.57
CA ASP A 731 1.98 -39.41 -14.25
C ASP A 731 1.44 -38.30 -13.32
N VAL A 732 0.18 -38.34 -12.86
CA VAL A 732 -0.38 -37.31 -11.95
C VAL A 732 0.48 -37.11 -10.70
N SER A 733 1.07 -38.17 -10.15
CA SER A 733 1.94 -38.09 -8.98
C SER A 733 3.23 -37.30 -9.20
N THR A 734 3.64 -37.05 -10.44
CA THR A 734 4.81 -36.19 -10.74
C THR A 734 4.43 -34.72 -10.93
N SER A 735 3.12 -34.40 -10.89
CA SER A 735 2.60 -33.05 -10.94
C SER A 735 2.38 -32.47 -9.54
N ARG A 736 2.01 -31.19 -9.48
CA ARG A 736 1.57 -30.51 -8.25
C ARG A 736 0.06 -30.37 -8.13
N ALA A 737 -0.70 -31.12 -8.93
CA ALA A 737 -2.14 -31.10 -8.84
C ALA A 737 -2.59 -31.46 -7.40
N PRO A 738 -3.64 -30.84 -6.87
CA PRO A 738 -4.12 -31.14 -5.52
C PRO A 738 -4.46 -32.64 -5.35
N GLN A 739 -4.94 -33.30 -6.41
CA GLN A 739 -5.20 -34.74 -6.47
C GLN A 739 -3.97 -35.58 -6.10
N SER A 740 -2.77 -35.17 -6.51
CA SER A 740 -1.50 -35.86 -6.21
C SER A 740 -1.20 -35.92 -4.71
N TYR A 741 -1.81 -35.02 -3.94
CA TYR A 741 -1.63 -34.91 -2.50
C TYR A 741 -2.85 -35.39 -1.69
N GLY A 742 -3.86 -35.99 -2.35
CA GLY A 742 -5.10 -36.43 -1.73
C GLY A 742 -6.08 -35.30 -1.37
N ILE A 743 -5.87 -34.10 -1.93
CA ILE A 743 -6.76 -32.94 -1.76
C ILE A 743 -7.89 -33.07 -2.78
N ILE A 744 -9.13 -33.25 -2.31
CA ILE A 744 -10.28 -33.55 -3.17
C ILE A 744 -11.51 -32.67 -2.90
N THR A 745 -11.48 -31.79 -1.88
CA THR A 745 -12.58 -30.86 -1.59
C THR A 745 -12.11 -29.41 -1.55
N PRO A 746 -12.98 -28.43 -1.84
CA PRO A 746 -12.62 -27.01 -1.75
C PRO A 746 -12.10 -26.61 -0.37
N GLU A 747 -12.65 -27.18 0.71
CA GLU A 747 -12.25 -26.90 2.08
C GLU A 747 -10.83 -27.41 2.37
N SER A 748 -10.44 -28.54 1.76
CA SER A 748 -9.07 -29.08 1.90
C SER A 748 -8.01 -28.25 1.16
N ILE A 749 -8.42 -27.33 0.28
CA ILE A 749 -7.53 -26.37 -0.39
C ILE A 749 -7.21 -25.16 0.52
N LEU A 750 -8.15 -24.74 1.37
CA LEU A 750 -7.98 -23.61 2.30
C LEU A 750 -6.86 -23.86 3.33
#